data_AF-Q55FD2-F1
#
_entry.id   AF-Q55FD2-F1
#
_cell.length_a   1.000
_cell.length_b   1.000
_cell.length_c   1.000
_cell.angle_alpha   90.00
_cell.angle_beta   90.00
_cell.angle_gamma   90.00
#
_symmetry.space_group_name_H-M   'P 1'
#
loop_
_entity.id
_entity.type
_entity.pdbx_description
1 polymer ?
#
loop_
_entity_poly.entity_id
_entity_poly.type
_entity_poly.pdbx_seq_one_letter_code
_entity_poly.pdbx_strand_id
1 'polypeptide(L)'
;MDSNNIRILCKAIKENPLDVGGFLNLAESMKKNKIKSTNQIKLPECGSRTSVEDIYVHIIERVPKGRNCVEAWLGAASLMAVTCKHEIGGSYHTKKSIYKQILEWDPNCAEANVCLADCIELDEIVTLNISTDSPIYNQNNNNNSNNNNNNKNNNNNNNNNNNNNNNNNNNNNNNNNNNNNNNNNNNSNLNVIETTKKQLYLKGLALNPNDHITLNNLATIYLRDNDRDTLKIFTSSGVKRMNRTEMLLASIDVAPENSHGYLSLSYYMGPKDKIKLNDGRVMSTVDLLLKEISIRPYSSNAYVKLARTIERKKKEITLLNGNRFSILGLYAVAIHLDKHNPYIYWNLLQAMDKMFPHCDFNPKIKLLGGKSITKKEICLKLIDLDPTNFFGYIYLSDLVDSNFNNNSNSNNNNNNNNNNNSSNSSNSSGVNGNSSGNHNNGNSNGLNGNSNSNNHNNYHGHGHHGHGHGHHGHHGNHGNHVHHGNTNNHNNNNSGNNTHSNTNNNGNIIIPSTCWLPNGEEMNKKDLLLKCIELDPTNARVFNNLAIILSPNETLKLPSGEIMNKKQLLIHSINLDPNLPEPYSNLQTLLWSNNNNNNNNNNNINNNIDDSINGEESKISFSIVLSNGTIITKKEIDEKSLQCYNEKVELIFKEFMMLKHK
;
A
#
# COMPACT_ATOMS: atom_id res chain seq x y z
N MET A 1 -11.42 -6.86 38.38
CA MET A 1 -12.46 -7.77 38.92
C MET A 1 -12.43 -9.15 38.25
N ASP A 2 -11.44 -9.47 37.41
CA ASP A 2 -11.57 -10.61 36.48
C ASP A 2 -10.90 -11.93 36.87
N SER A 3 -9.83 -11.91 37.67
CA SER A 3 -9.15 -13.17 38.06
C SER A 3 -10.03 -14.04 38.97
N ASN A 4 -10.87 -13.43 39.82
CA ASN A 4 -11.81 -14.16 40.66
C ASN A 4 -12.93 -14.82 39.84
N ASN A 5 -13.47 -14.14 38.83
CA ASN A 5 -14.49 -14.73 37.96
C ASN A 5 -13.94 -15.92 37.18
N ILE A 6 -12.72 -15.81 36.62
CA ILE A 6 -12.05 -16.94 35.97
C ILE A 6 -11.86 -18.09 36.95
N ARG A 7 -11.47 -17.82 38.20
CA ARG A 7 -11.30 -18.86 39.22
C ARG A 7 -12.61 -19.53 39.64
N ILE A 8 -13.71 -18.77 39.69
CA ILE A 8 -15.06 -19.30 39.94
C ILE A 8 -15.50 -20.18 38.77
N LEU A 9 -15.36 -19.72 37.53
CA LEU A 9 -15.67 -20.49 36.33
C LEU A 9 -14.82 -21.77 36.26
N CYS A 10 -13.53 -21.68 36.58
CA CYS A 10 -12.65 -22.85 36.66
C CYS A 10 -13.09 -23.87 37.71
N LYS A 11 -13.65 -23.41 38.84
CA LYS A 11 -14.17 -24.28 39.89
C LYS A 11 -15.47 -24.96 39.45
N ALA A 12 -16.40 -24.20 38.86
CA ALA A 12 -17.66 -24.72 38.34
C ALA A 12 -17.44 -25.79 37.26
N ILE A 13 -16.51 -25.56 36.35
CA ILE A 13 -16.12 -26.52 35.30
C ILE A 13 -15.53 -27.81 35.89
N LYS A 14 -14.74 -27.73 36.97
CA LYS A 14 -14.22 -28.93 37.65
C LYS A 14 -15.33 -29.75 38.29
N GLU A 15 -16.37 -29.09 38.78
CA GLU A 15 -17.53 -29.73 39.41
C GLU A 15 -18.48 -30.33 38.37
N ASN A 16 -18.57 -29.74 37.17
CA ASN A 16 -19.33 -30.27 36.04
C ASN A 16 -18.52 -30.23 34.72
N PRO A 17 -17.70 -31.25 34.43
CA PRO A 17 -16.88 -31.30 33.22
C PRO A 17 -17.69 -31.50 31.92
N LEU A 18 -19.02 -31.61 32.00
CA LEU A 18 -19.93 -31.64 30.85
C LEU A 18 -20.61 -30.28 30.61
N ASP A 19 -20.34 -29.25 31.43
CA ASP A 19 -20.92 -27.92 31.29
C ASP A 19 -20.24 -27.10 30.18
N VAL A 20 -20.72 -27.31 28.95
CA VAL A 20 -20.29 -26.59 27.75
C VAL A 20 -20.44 -25.08 27.90
N GLY A 21 -21.51 -24.62 28.54
CA GLY A 21 -21.76 -23.20 28.80
C GLY A 21 -20.73 -22.61 29.75
N GLY A 22 -20.35 -23.35 30.79
CA GLY A 22 -19.27 -23.01 31.70
C GLY A 22 -17.93 -22.82 30.98
N PHE A 23 -17.56 -23.77 30.10
CA PHE A 23 -16.33 -23.67 29.31
C PHE A 23 -16.33 -22.49 28.33
N LEU A 24 -17.44 -22.21 27.64
CA LEU A 24 -17.61 -21.02 26.79
C LEU A 24 -17.39 -19.73 27.59
N ASN A 25 -18.09 -19.59 28.71
CA ASN A 25 -17.99 -18.41 29.58
C ASN A 25 -16.55 -18.21 30.10
N LEU A 26 -15.85 -19.31 30.41
CA LEU A 26 -14.44 -19.25 30.80
C LEU A 26 -13.57 -18.73 29.67
N ALA A 27 -13.71 -19.29 28.47
CA ALA A 27 -12.87 -18.95 27.34
C ALA A 27 -13.12 -17.50 26.87
N GLU A 28 -14.38 -17.03 26.88
CA GLU A 28 -14.73 -15.63 26.66
C GLU A 28 -14.13 -14.70 27.74
N SER A 29 -14.23 -15.10 29.00
CA SER A 29 -13.64 -14.33 30.12
C SER A 29 -12.13 -14.25 29.99
N MET A 30 -11.45 -15.34 29.62
CA MET A 30 -10.02 -15.34 29.37
C MET A 30 -9.65 -14.42 28.20
N LYS A 31 -10.39 -14.46 27.07
CA LYS A 31 -10.19 -13.56 25.91
C LYS A 31 -10.36 -12.10 26.31
N LYS A 32 -11.46 -11.76 26.97
CA LYS A 32 -11.77 -10.40 27.44
C LYS A 32 -10.65 -9.84 28.30
N ASN A 33 -10.00 -10.71 29.08
CA ASN A 33 -8.90 -10.37 29.98
C ASN A 33 -7.51 -10.57 29.40
N LYS A 34 -7.39 -10.91 28.11
CA LYS A 34 -6.12 -11.19 27.42
C LYS A 34 -5.27 -12.27 28.11
N ILE A 35 -5.93 -13.22 28.79
CA ILE A 35 -5.28 -14.36 29.43
C ILE A 35 -5.17 -15.48 28.41
N LYS A 36 -3.94 -15.84 28.04
CA LYS A 36 -3.69 -16.87 27.02
C LYS A 36 -3.83 -18.29 27.55
N SER A 37 -3.51 -18.53 28.81
CA SER A 37 -3.62 -19.85 29.44
C SER A 37 -3.78 -19.76 30.95
N THR A 38 -4.37 -20.80 31.52
CA THR A 38 -4.59 -20.97 32.96
C THR A 38 -4.04 -22.32 33.42
N ASN A 39 -3.44 -22.36 34.59
CA ASN A 39 -3.08 -23.60 35.28
C ASN A 39 -4.18 -24.08 36.24
N GLN A 40 -5.28 -23.33 36.33
CA GLN A 40 -6.36 -23.65 37.27
C GLN A 40 -7.24 -24.79 36.79
N ILE A 41 -7.29 -25.05 35.50
CA ILE A 41 -7.92 -26.23 34.89
C ILE A 41 -6.83 -27.01 34.19
N LYS A 42 -6.91 -28.33 34.27
CA LYS A 42 -6.05 -29.24 33.53
C LYS A 42 -6.96 -30.16 32.72
N LEU A 43 -7.10 -29.85 31.44
CA LEU A 43 -7.85 -30.67 30.50
C LEU A 43 -7.06 -31.94 30.16
N PRO A 44 -7.72 -33.07 29.87
CA PRO A 44 -7.05 -34.36 29.65
C PRO A 44 -6.04 -34.32 28.49
N GLU A 45 -6.33 -33.54 27.46
CA GLU A 45 -5.49 -33.41 26.27
C GLU A 45 -4.33 -32.40 26.43
N CYS A 46 -4.24 -31.69 27.56
CA CYS A 46 -3.38 -30.50 27.68
C CYS A 46 -2.25 -30.68 28.71
N GLY A 47 -1.13 -29.97 28.49
CA GLY A 47 0.03 -29.96 29.37
C GLY A 47 -0.22 -29.29 30.74
N SER A 48 0.80 -28.68 31.33
CA SER A 48 0.69 -28.04 32.66
C SER A 48 -0.19 -26.79 32.70
N ARG A 49 -0.60 -26.28 31.54
CA ARG A 49 -1.49 -25.12 31.37
C ARG A 49 -2.49 -25.41 30.27
N THR A 50 -3.74 -25.04 30.52
CA THR A 50 -4.84 -25.05 29.55
C THR A 50 -4.95 -23.67 28.94
N SER A 51 -4.70 -23.56 27.64
CA SER A 51 -4.90 -22.36 26.85
C SER A 51 -6.39 -22.09 26.57
N VAL A 52 -6.70 -20.90 26.06
CA VAL A 52 -8.05 -20.61 25.57
C VAL A 52 -8.42 -21.55 24.42
N GLU A 53 -7.43 -21.85 23.57
CA GLU A 53 -7.52 -22.75 22.43
C GLU A 53 -7.81 -24.19 22.88
N ASP A 54 -7.13 -24.67 23.91
CA ASP A 54 -7.35 -25.98 24.52
C ASP A 54 -8.80 -26.16 25.02
N ILE A 55 -9.36 -25.13 25.64
CA ILE A 55 -10.76 -25.14 26.11
C ILE A 55 -11.71 -25.35 24.93
N TYR A 56 -11.41 -24.77 23.76
CA TYR A 56 -12.24 -24.93 22.57
C TYR A 56 -12.14 -26.29 21.93
N VAL A 57 -10.93 -26.84 21.78
CA VAL A 57 -10.76 -28.22 21.30
C VAL A 57 -11.57 -29.15 22.19
N HIS A 58 -11.48 -28.95 23.50
CA HIS A 58 -12.20 -29.75 24.47
C HIS A 58 -13.73 -29.60 24.41
N ILE A 59 -14.23 -28.37 24.21
CA ILE A 59 -15.65 -28.13 23.93
C ILE A 59 -16.06 -28.90 22.68
N ILE A 60 -15.33 -28.73 21.57
CA ILE A 60 -15.73 -29.32 20.30
C ILE A 60 -15.70 -30.85 20.33
N GLU A 61 -14.72 -31.45 21.01
CA GLU A 61 -14.60 -32.90 21.13
C GLU A 61 -15.69 -33.55 21.99
N ARG A 62 -16.28 -32.78 22.92
CA ARG A 62 -17.32 -33.29 23.84
C ARG A 62 -18.73 -32.94 23.45
N VAL A 63 -18.92 -31.95 22.58
CA VAL A 63 -20.27 -31.56 22.17
C VAL A 63 -20.71 -32.41 20.98
N PRO A 64 -21.88 -33.09 21.05
CA PRO A 64 -22.42 -33.87 19.94
C PRO A 64 -22.53 -33.03 18.65
N LYS A 65 -22.17 -33.60 17.50
CA LYS A 65 -22.36 -32.97 16.18
C LYS A 65 -23.86 -32.76 15.92
N GLY A 66 -24.27 -31.54 15.53
CA GLY A 66 -25.66 -31.24 15.16
C GLY A 66 -26.11 -29.82 15.54
N ARG A 67 -27.40 -29.50 15.33
CA ARG A 67 -27.91 -28.13 15.54
C ARG A 67 -27.76 -27.62 16.99
N ASN A 68 -27.82 -28.52 17.97
CA ASN A 68 -27.77 -28.14 19.39
C ASN A 68 -26.39 -27.64 19.86
N CYS A 69 -25.37 -27.64 18.99
CA CYS A 69 -24.00 -27.23 19.32
C CYS A 69 -23.47 -26.03 18.53
N VAL A 70 -24.31 -25.40 17.71
CA VAL A 70 -23.94 -24.29 16.83
C VAL A 70 -23.25 -23.16 17.61
N GLU A 71 -23.80 -22.75 18.75
CA GLU A 71 -23.22 -21.69 19.61
C GLU A 71 -21.80 -22.02 20.10
N ALA A 72 -21.57 -23.27 20.51
CA ALA A 72 -20.27 -23.72 20.97
C ALA A 72 -19.22 -23.72 19.85
N TRP A 73 -19.63 -24.14 18.65
CA TRP A 73 -18.78 -24.14 17.46
C TRP A 73 -18.52 -22.72 16.94
N LEU A 74 -19.52 -21.83 16.96
CA LEU A 74 -19.38 -20.41 16.63
C LEU A 74 -18.38 -19.73 17.56
N GLY A 75 -18.55 -19.90 18.88
CA GLY A 75 -17.66 -19.36 19.90
C GLY A 75 -16.21 -19.78 19.67
N ALA A 76 -16.00 -21.07 19.40
CA ALA A 76 -14.67 -21.60 19.06
C ALA A 76 -14.09 -20.99 17.77
N ALA A 77 -14.87 -20.96 16.68
CA ALA A 77 -14.42 -20.39 15.41
C ALA A 77 -14.08 -18.90 15.50
N SER A 78 -14.86 -18.13 16.28
CA SER A 78 -14.64 -16.70 16.51
C SER A 78 -13.26 -16.38 17.12
N LEU A 79 -12.64 -17.39 17.72
CA LEU A 79 -11.40 -17.31 18.46
C LEU A 79 -10.19 -17.90 17.76
N MET A 80 -10.41 -18.69 16.70
CA MET A 80 -9.33 -19.13 15.84
C MET A 80 -8.77 -17.99 15.00
N ALA A 81 -7.44 -17.96 14.87
CA ALA A 81 -6.81 -17.20 13.80
C ALA A 81 -7.15 -17.84 12.44
N VAL A 82 -7.38 -17.00 11.43
CA VAL A 82 -7.83 -17.42 10.09
C VAL A 82 -6.87 -18.45 9.46
N THR A 83 -5.57 -18.34 9.74
CA THR A 83 -4.52 -19.16 9.13
C THR A 83 -4.19 -20.44 9.88
N CYS A 84 -4.74 -20.67 11.07
CA CYS A 84 -4.36 -21.80 11.91
C CYS A 84 -5.24 -23.04 11.63
N LYS A 85 -4.58 -24.17 11.37
CA LYS A 85 -5.20 -25.51 11.36
C LYS A 85 -5.10 -26.09 12.77
N HIS A 86 -6.19 -26.61 13.29
CA HIS A 86 -6.23 -27.25 14.60
C HIS A 86 -6.78 -28.66 14.46
N GLU A 87 -6.15 -29.61 15.14
CA GLU A 87 -6.65 -30.98 15.20
C GLU A 87 -7.78 -31.04 16.22
N ILE A 88 -8.93 -31.57 15.80
CA ILE A 88 -10.13 -31.73 16.63
C ILE A 88 -10.72 -33.09 16.31
N GLY A 89 -10.79 -34.00 17.29
CA GLY A 89 -11.30 -35.35 17.09
C GLY A 89 -10.55 -36.14 16.02
N GLY A 90 -9.24 -35.90 15.87
CA GLY A 90 -8.37 -36.55 14.88
C GLY A 90 -8.45 -35.99 13.45
N SER A 91 -9.10 -34.84 13.25
CA SER A 91 -9.17 -34.15 11.94
C SER A 91 -8.73 -32.70 12.04
N TYR A 92 -8.01 -32.20 11.02
CA TYR A 92 -7.55 -30.80 10.99
C TYR A 92 -8.65 -29.87 10.49
N HIS A 93 -9.09 -28.95 11.36
CA HIS A 93 -10.06 -27.91 11.05
C HIS A 93 -9.39 -26.54 10.91
N THR A 94 -9.77 -25.82 9.87
CA THR A 94 -9.57 -24.37 9.73
C THR A 94 -10.81 -23.61 10.19
N LYS A 95 -10.67 -22.33 10.53
CA LYS A 95 -11.81 -21.45 10.84
C LYS A 95 -12.91 -21.52 9.77
N LYS A 96 -12.51 -21.49 8.50
CA LYS A 96 -13.39 -21.71 7.33
C LYS A 96 -14.13 -23.04 7.37
N SER A 97 -13.44 -24.14 7.65
CA SER A 97 -14.07 -25.47 7.71
C SER A 97 -15.07 -25.60 8.85
N ILE A 98 -14.86 -24.90 9.98
CA ILE A 98 -15.79 -24.91 11.12
C ILE A 98 -17.06 -24.16 10.74
N TYR A 99 -16.98 -22.96 10.16
CA TYR A 99 -18.18 -22.25 9.72
C TYR A 99 -18.93 -22.99 8.61
N LYS A 100 -18.21 -23.63 7.68
CA LYS A 100 -18.84 -24.54 6.71
C LYS A 100 -19.61 -25.66 7.42
N GLN A 101 -19.01 -26.32 8.41
CA GLN A 101 -19.66 -27.39 9.16
C GLN A 101 -20.90 -26.89 9.91
N ILE A 102 -20.84 -25.70 10.51
CA ILE A 102 -21.97 -25.06 11.17
C ILE A 102 -23.13 -24.86 10.19
N LEU A 103 -22.86 -24.33 8.98
CA LEU A 103 -23.89 -24.10 7.97
C LEU A 103 -24.48 -25.37 7.37
N GLU A 104 -23.75 -26.48 7.39
CA GLU A 104 -24.27 -27.80 7.02
C GLU A 104 -25.28 -28.33 8.06
N TRP A 105 -25.12 -27.95 9.34
CA TRP A 105 -26.06 -28.30 10.42
C TRP A 105 -27.22 -27.31 10.53
N ASP A 106 -26.92 -26.02 10.46
CA ASP A 106 -27.87 -24.91 10.53
C ASP A 106 -27.57 -23.86 9.44
N PRO A 107 -28.19 -23.98 8.26
CA PRO A 107 -28.06 -23.01 7.18
C PRO A 107 -28.55 -21.60 7.53
N ASN A 108 -29.37 -21.48 8.58
CA ASN A 108 -29.99 -20.23 9.04
C ASN A 108 -29.18 -19.54 10.15
N CYS A 109 -27.97 -20.02 10.45
CA CYS A 109 -27.06 -19.34 11.34
C CYS A 109 -26.51 -18.06 10.67
N ALA A 110 -27.02 -16.90 11.05
CA ALA A 110 -26.63 -15.60 10.47
C ALA A 110 -25.12 -15.35 10.63
N GLU A 111 -24.60 -15.55 11.85
CA GLU A 111 -23.19 -15.32 12.18
C GLU A 111 -22.27 -16.23 11.37
N ALA A 112 -22.60 -17.51 11.19
CA ALA A 112 -21.78 -18.42 10.40
C ALA A 112 -21.77 -18.06 8.92
N ASN A 113 -22.88 -17.57 8.36
CA ASN A 113 -22.91 -17.08 6.97
C ASN A 113 -21.93 -15.91 6.80
N VAL A 114 -22.00 -14.92 7.68
CA VAL A 114 -21.14 -13.72 7.66
C VAL A 114 -19.67 -14.10 7.87
N CYS A 115 -19.39 -14.90 8.90
CA CYS A 115 -18.02 -15.27 9.22
C CYS A 115 -17.39 -16.21 8.18
N LEU A 116 -18.18 -17.07 7.52
CA LEU A 116 -17.68 -17.86 6.39
C LEU A 116 -17.36 -16.95 5.21
N ALA A 117 -18.19 -15.94 4.93
CA ALA A 117 -17.91 -14.95 3.89
C ALA A 117 -16.59 -14.20 4.15
N ASP A 118 -16.30 -13.86 5.41
CA ASP A 118 -15.02 -13.27 5.82
C ASP A 118 -13.83 -14.21 5.61
N CYS A 119 -14.05 -15.53 5.65
CA CYS A 119 -12.98 -16.54 5.53
C CYS A 119 -12.67 -16.96 4.08
N ILE A 120 -13.43 -16.51 3.08
CA ILE A 120 -13.24 -16.91 1.68
C ILE A 120 -12.82 -15.76 0.78
N GLU A 121 -12.12 -16.10 -0.30
CA GLU A 121 -11.76 -15.13 -1.35
C GLU A 121 -13.00 -14.72 -2.17
N LEU A 122 -12.90 -13.61 -2.90
CA LEU A 122 -14.04 -13.02 -3.58
C LEU A 122 -14.67 -13.96 -4.64
N ASP A 123 -13.81 -14.59 -5.43
CA ASP A 123 -14.20 -15.46 -6.55
C ASP A 123 -14.30 -16.94 -6.12
N GLU A 124 -14.20 -17.19 -4.81
CA GLU A 124 -14.25 -18.54 -4.28
C GLU A 124 -15.69 -19.07 -4.22
N ILE A 125 -15.92 -20.26 -4.78
CA ILE A 125 -17.17 -21.00 -4.66
C ILE A 125 -17.04 -21.99 -3.50
N VAL A 126 -17.95 -21.89 -2.53
CA VAL A 126 -18.05 -22.83 -1.41
C VAL A 126 -19.22 -23.77 -1.62
N THR A 127 -18.96 -25.07 -1.52
CA THR A 127 -19.99 -26.11 -1.54
C THR A 127 -20.40 -26.47 -0.11
N LEU A 128 -21.71 -26.46 0.20
CA LEU A 128 -22.31 -26.87 1.46
C LEU A 128 -23.20 -28.11 1.27
N ASN A 129 -23.06 -29.12 2.12
CA ASN A 129 -23.89 -30.32 2.11
C ASN A 129 -25.00 -30.22 3.16
N ILE A 130 -26.19 -29.78 2.75
CA ILE A 130 -27.29 -29.47 3.67
C ILE A 130 -28.30 -30.61 3.70
N SER A 131 -28.67 -31.09 4.88
CA SER A 131 -29.74 -32.09 5.05
C SER A 131 -31.12 -31.47 4.78
N THR A 132 -31.98 -32.20 4.06
CA THR A 132 -33.32 -31.76 3.61
C THR A 132 -34.33 -31.51 4.73
N ASP A 133 -34.02 -31.86 5.98
CA ASP A 133 -34.92 -31.66 7.14
C ASP A 133 -34.88 -30.22 7.71
N SER A 134 -34.56 -29.21 6.87
CA SER A 134 -34.56 -27.79 7.25
C SER A 134 -35.77 -27.07 6.62
N PRO A 135 -36.76 -26.59 7.41
CA PRO A 135 -38.11 -26.26 6.93
C PRO A 135 -38.26 -24.98 6.06
N ILE A 136 -37.19 -24.39 5.50
CA ILE A 136 -37.27 -23.10 4.79
C ILE A 136 -36.54 -23.09 3.41
N TYR A 137 -35.95 -24.22 2.97
CA TYR A 137 -35.13 -24.21 1.75
C TYR A 137 -35.90 -23.94 0.43
N ASN A 138 -37.24 -23.95 0.45
CA ASN A 138 -38.06 -23.81 -0.76
C ASN A 138 -38.41 -22.38 -1.22
N GLN A 139 -37.87 -21.30 -0.61
CA GLN A 139 -38.26 -19.93 -1.01
C GLN A 139 -37.19 -19.03 -1.66
N ASN A 140 -35.90 -19.40 -1.69
CA ASN A 140 -34.85 -18.45 -2.11
C ASN A 140 -34.06 -18.78 -3.40
N ASN A 141 -34.41 -19.85 -4.13
CA ASN A 141 -33.70 -20.22 -5.37
C ASN A 141 -34.26 -19.60 -6.68
N ASN A 142 -35.25 -18.69 -6.61
CA ASN A 142 -35.87 -18.09 -7.80
C ASN A 142 -35.29 -16.72 -8.23
N ASN A 143 -34.09 -16.34 -7.79
CA ASN A 143 -33.41 -15.11 -8.25
C ASN A 143 -32.18 -15.36 -9.13
N ASN A 144 -32.21 -16.41 -9.97
CA ASN A 144 -31.31 -16.50 -11.12
C ASN A 144 -32.06 -16.13 -12.40
N SER A 145 -32.22 -14.82 -12.63
CA SER A 145 -32.70 -14.24 -13.90
C SER A 145 -31.76 -13.13 -14.32
N ASN A 146 -30.72 -13.52 -15.07
CA ASN A 146 -30.37 -12.99 -16.39
C ASN A 146 -28.94 -13.42 -16.72
N ASN A 147 -28.80 -14.59 -17.34
CA ASN A 147 -27.72 -14.73 -18.31
C ASN A 147 -28.37 -15.01 -19.67
N ASN A 148 -28.38 -13.95 -20.45
CA ASN A 148 -28.88 -13.89 -21.81
C ASN A 148 -27.96 -14.76 -22.68
N ASN A 149 -28.42 -15.94 -23.09
CA ASN A 149 -27.79 -16.63 -24.21
C ASN A 149 -28.83 -17.09 -25.23
N ASN A 150 -28.73 -16.43 -26.36
CA ASN A 150 -29.56 -16.51 -27.53
C ASN A 150 -29.08 -17.71 -28.36
N ASN A 151 -29.84 -18.81 -28.46
CA ASN A 151 -29.70 -19.66 -29.63
C ASN A 151 -30.97 -20.46 -29.99
N LYS A 152 -31.19 -20.51 -31.31
CA LYS A 152 -32.33 -21.04 -32.06
C LYS A 152 -32.31 -22.57 -32.17
N ASN A 153 -33.44 -23.10 -32.68
CA ASN A 153 -33.73 -24.46 -33.18
C ASN A 153 -34.16 -25.52 -32.15
N ASN A 154 -35.11 -26.42 -32.41
CA ASN A 154 -36.18 -26.52 -33.42
C ASN A 154 -37.17 -27.58 -32.90
N ASN A 155 -38.41 -27.46 -33.35
CA ASN A 155 -39.59 -28.29 -33.14
C ASN A 155 -39.38 -29.79 -33.49
N ASN A 156 -39.83 -30.73 -32.63
CA ASN A 156 -40.74 -31.80 -33.10
C ASN A 156 -41.46 -32.57 -31.97
N ASN A 157 -42.68 -32.94 -32.32
CA ASN A 157 -43.81 -33.51 -31.61
C ASN A 157 -43.72 -35.05 -31.49
N ASN A 158 -44.16 -35.67 -30.38
CA ASN A 158 -45.17 -36.75 -30.45
C ASN A 158 -45.82 -37.09 -29.10
N ASN A 159 -47.09 -37.46 -29.21
CA ASN A 159 -48.14 -37.61 -28.21
C ASN A 159 -48.60 -39.08 -28.16
N ASN A 160 -48.91 -39.63 -26.97
CA ASN A 160 -49.98 -40.62 -26.68
C ASN A 160 -49.74 -41.27 -25.30
N ASN A 161 -50.70 -41.77 -24.51
CA ASN A 161 -52.13 -41.57 -24.28
C ASN A 161 -52.56 -42.65 -23.26
N ASN A 162 -53.56 -42.32 -22.44
CA ASN A 162 -54.50 -43.21 -21.72
C ASN A 162 -54.01 -44.08 -20.55
N ASN A 163 -54.79 -44.44 -19.52
CA ASN A 163 -55.97 -43.97 -18.78
C ASN A 163 -56.47 -45.16 -17.94
N ASN A 164 -56.91 -44.91 -16.69
CA ASN A 164 -57.87 -45.71 -15.89
C ASN A 164 -57.41 -47.11 -15.39
N ASN A 165 -57.86 -47.67 -14.27
CA ASN A 165 -58.90 -47.35 -13.30
C ASN A 165 -58.59 -48.05 -11.96
N ASN A 166 -59.25 -47.56 -10.92
CA ASN A 166 -59.25 -47.91 -9.50
C ASN A 166 -59.90 -49.27 -9.16
N ASN A 167 -59.63 -49.72 -7.91
CA ASN A 167 -60.48 -50.53 -7.01
C ASN A 167 -60.12 -52.03 -6.81
N ASN A 168 -59.62 -52.40 -5.62
CA ASN A 168 -60.48 -52.94 -4.53
C ASN A 168 -59.67 -53.23 -3.25
N ASN A 169 -60.32 -53.02 -2.12
CA ASN A 169 -59.82 -53.09 -0.75
C ASN A 169 -60.17 -54.44 -0.09
N ASN A 170 -59.29 -54.91 0.79
CA ASN A 170 -59.57 -55.43 2.15
C ASN A 170 -59.15 -56.88 2.53
N ASN A 171 -58.34 -56.94 3.60
CA ASN A 171 -58.19 -57.95 4.67
C ASN A 171 -57.63 -59.36 4.33
N ASN A 172 -56.80 -60.04 5.14
CA ASN A 172 -56.53 -59.98 6.57
C ASN A 172 -55.20 -60.72 6.91
N ASN A 173 -54.41 -60.12 7.81
CA ASN A 173 -53.51 -60.71 8.83
C ASN A 173 -53.00 -62.17 8.70
N ASN A 174 -51.66 -62.37 8.61
CA ASN A 174 -50.95 -63.14 9.63
C ASN A 174 -49.43 -62.86 9.64
N ASN A 175 -48.93 -62.68 10.85
CA ASN A 175 -47.56 -62.47 11.26
C ASN A 175 -46.71 -63.72 11.01
N ASN A 176 -45.64 -63.62 10.21
CA ASN A 176 -44.47 -64.46 10.45
C ASN A 176 -43.17 -63.75 10.08
N ASN A 177 -42.33 -63.67 11.09
CA ASN A 177 -40.97 -63.19 11.13
C ASN A 177 -40.12 -63.90 10.06
N ASN A 178 -39.72 -63.18 9.01
CA ASN A 178 -38.58 -63.61 8.20
C ASN A 178 -37.59 -62.44 8.04
N ASN A 179 -36.47 -62.66 8.70
CA ASN A 179 -35.22 -61.93 8.65
C ASN A 179 -34.76 -61.77 7.20
N ASN A 180 -35.09 -60.64 6.57
CA ASN A 180 -34.43 -60.22 5.35
C ASN A 180 -33.56 -59.00 5.67
N ASN A 181 -32.26 -59.26 5.60
CA ASN A 181 -31.15 -58.33 5.70
C ASN A 181 -31.26 -57.26 4.61
N ASN A 182 -32.12 -56.26 4.83
CA ASN A 182 -32.15 -55.06 4.00
C ASN A 182 -31.04 -54.14 4.52
N ASN A 183 -29.91 -54.18 3.81
CA ASN A 183 -28.83 -53.24 3.93
C ASN A 183 -29.41 -51.82 3.77
N ASN A 184 -29.67 -51.17 4.90
CA ASN A 184 -30.16 -49.82 4.98
C ASN A 184 -29.03 -48.89 4.53
N ASN A 185 -28.88 -48.76 3.20
CA ASN A 185 -28.06 -47.73 2.60
C ASN A 185 -28.80 -46.41 2.80
N ASN A 186 -28.62 -45.87 4.00
CA ASN A 186 -29.14 -44.59 4.45
C ASN A 186 -28.37 -43.48 3.69
N ASN A 187 -28.61 -43.39 2.37
CA ASN A 187 -28.13 -42.26 1.59
C ASN A 187 -29.10 -41.12 1.86
N SER A 188 -28.88 -40.42 2.99
CA SER A 188 -29.49 -39.14 3.28
C SER A 188 -29.37 -38.27 2.04
N ASN A 189 -30.50 -37.86 1.44
CA ASN A 189 -30.51 -36.94 0.30
C ASN A 189 -29.91 -35.59 0.75
N LEU A 190 -28.59 -35.46 0.65
CA LEU A 190 -27.88 -34.22 0.91
C LEU A 190 -28.06 -33.30 -0.30
N ASN A 191 -28.62 -32.12 -0.06
CA ASN A 191 -28.62 -31.06 -1.07
C ASN A 191 -27.26 -30.38 -1.06
N VAL A 192 -26.52 -30.56 -2.15
CA VAL A 192 -25.25 -29.88 -2.41
C VAL A 192 -25.55 -28.48 -2.93
N ILE A 193 -25.09 -27.45 -2.22
CA ILE A 193 -25.36 -26.05 -2.56
C ILE A 193 -24.06 -25.32 -2.74
N GLU A 194 -23.89 -24.71 -3.90
CA GLU A 194 -22.78 -23.79 -4.18
C GLU A 194 -23.19 -22.37 -3.77
N THR A 195 -22.31 -21.69 -3.04
CA THR A 195 -22.51 -20.31 -2.61
C THR A 195 -21.23 -19.51 -2.78
N THR A 196 -21.40 -18.22 -3.05
CA THR A 196 -20.33 -17.22 -3.16
C THR A 196 -20.28 -16.35 -1.91
N LYS A 197 -19.19 -15.57 -1.77
CA LYS A 197 -19.04 -14.56 -0.72
C LYS A 197 -20.21 -13.57 -0.67
N LYS A 198 -20.66 -13.10 -1.84
CA LYS A 198 -21.81 -12.20 -1.98
C LYS A 198 -23.11 -12.85 -1.47
N GLN A 199 -23.36 -14.10 -1.85
CA GLN A 199 -24.57 -14.83 -1.43
C GLN A 199 -24.58 -15.13 0.08
N LEU A 200 -23.42 -15.43 0.66
CA LEU A 200 -23.29 -15.63 2.11
C LEU A 200 -23.64 -14.36 2.89
N TYR A 201 -23.13 -13.18 2.49
CA TYR A 201 -23.53 -11.92 3.11
C TYR A 201 -25.01 -11.59 2.92
N LEU A 202 -25.58 -11.85 1.74
CA LEU A 202 -27.01 -11.67 1.51
C LEU A 202 -27.87 -12.58 2.41
N LYS A 203 -27.45 -13.83 2.63
CA LYS A 203 -28.09 -14.74 3.59
C LYS A 203 -27.95 -14.22 5.02
N GLY A 204 -26.76 -13.77 5.40
CA GLY A 204 -26.50 -13.13 6.69
C GLY A 204 -27.45 -11.97 6.96
N LEU A 205 -27.64 -11.06 5.99
CA LEU A 205 -28.57 -9.93 6.11
C LEU A 205 -30.04 -10.35 6.10
N ALA A 206 -30.41 -11.39 5.33
CA ALA A 206 -31.78 -11.89 5.37
C ALA A 206 -32.17 -12.40 6.76
N LEU A 207 -31.20 -12.94 7.51
CA LEU A 207 -31.38 -13.48 8.86
C LEU A 207 -31.19 -12.41 9.94
N ASN A 208 -30.28 -11.44 9.72
CA ASN A 208 -30.06 -10.30 10.59
C ASN A 208 -29.96 -8.99 9.77
N PRO A 209 -31.11 -8.36 9.44
CA PRO A 209 -31.14 -7.19 8.56
C PRO A 209 -30.44 -5.94 9.07
N ASN A 210 -30.18 -5.87 10.38
CA ASN A 210 -29.50 -4.76 11.04
C ASN A 210 -28.02 -5.07 11.31
N ASP A 211 -27.43 -6.08 10.66
CA ASP A 211 -26.00 -6.30 10.74
C ASP A 211 -25.24 -5.25 9.92
N HIS A 212 -24.85 -4.18 10.59
CA HIS A 212 -24.12 -3.06 10.01
C HIS A 212 -22.73 -3.45 9.49
N ILE A 213 -22.07 -4.48 10.06
CA ILE A 213 -20.77 -4.98 9.58
C ILE A 213 -21.00 -5.66 8.24
N THR A 214 -22.02 -6.51 8.15
CA THR A 214 -22.36 -7.19 6.90
C THR A 214 -22.79 -6.20 5.81
N LEU A 215 -23.61 -5.19 6.13
CA LEU A 215 -23.96 -4.12 5.18
C LEU A 215 -22.70 -3.43 4.63
N ASN A 216 -21.75 -3.10 5.50
CA ASN A 216 -20.49 -2.46 5.10
C ASN A 216 -19.62 -3.38 4.24
N ASN A 217 -19.49 -4.66 4.62
CA ASN A 217 -18.68 -5.64 3.89
C ASN A 217 -19.29 -5.95 2.52
N LEU A 218 -20.62 -6.13 2.44
CA LEU A 218 -21.34 -6.31 1.19
C LEU A 218 -21.18 -5.09 0.27
N ALA A 219 -21.32 -3.87 0.81
CA ALA A 219 -21.07 -2.66 0.05
C ALA A 219 -19.63 -2.56 -0.45
N THR A 220 -18.65 -3.02 0.34
CA THR A 220 -17.23 -3.03 -0.07
C THR A 220 -16.98 -4.02 -1.20
N ILE A 221 -17.59 -5.20 -1.17
CA ILE A 221 -17.41 -6.23 -2.19
C ILE A 221 -18.10 -5.90 -3.50
N TYR A 222 -19.27 -5.25 -3.43
CA TYR A 222 -20.03 -4.83 -4.62
C TYR A 222 -19.26 -3.84 -5.54
N LEU A 223 -18.05 -3.42 -5.16
CA LEU A 223 -17.11 -2.66 -5.99
C LEU A 223 -16.69 -3.34 -7.28
N ARG A 224 -16.44 -4.66 -7.22
CA ARG A 224 -15.68 -5.30 -8.30
C ARG A 224 -16.53 -5.64 -9.52
N ASP A 225 -17.85 -5.71 -9.34
CA ASP A 225 -18.76 -6.17 -10.40
C ASP A 225 -19.11 -5.06 -11.43
N ASN A 226 -18.67 -3.80 -11.28
CA ASN A 226 -19.09 -2.66 -12.12
C ASN A 226 -20.61 -2.42 -12.21
N ASP A 227 -21.41 -3.17 -11.46
CA ASP A 227 -22.86 -3.06 -11.44
C ASP A 227 -23.26 -1.72 -10.80
N ARG A 228 -23.80 -0.81 -11.63
CA ARG A 228 -24.57 0.33 -11.17
C ARG A 228 -25.93 -0.08 -10.58
N ASP A 229 -26.22 -1.37 -10.55
CA ASP A 229 -27.51 -1.89 -10.16
C ASP A 229 -27.70 -1.90 -8.64
N THR A 230 -28.96 -1.72 -8.25
CA THR A 230 -29.38 -1.84 -6.85
C THR A 230 -29.51 -3.31 -6.47
N LEU A 231 -28.94 -3.71 -5.33
CA LEU A 231 -29.17 -5.04 -4.75
C LEU A 231 -30.52 -5.09 -4.04
N LYS A 232 -31.29 -6.17 -4.25
CA LYS A 232 -32.44 -6.47 -3.38
C LYS A 232 -31.92 -6.99 -2.05
N ILE A 233 -32.14 -6.22 -0.99
CA ILE A 233 -31.76 -6.54 0.39
C ILE A 233 -33.04 -6.62 1.22
N PHE A 234 -33.14 -7.67 2.04
CA PHE A 234 -34.21 -7.78 3.02
C PHE A 234 -33.84 -6.93 4.23
N THR A 235 -34.63 -5.90 4.48
CA THR A 235 -34.51 -5.05 5.67
C THR A 235 -35.62 -5.39 6.66
N SER A 236 -35.52 -4.93 7.91
CA SER A 236 -36.62 -4.99 8.88
C SER A 236 -37.91 -4.32 8.38
N SER A 237 -37.78 -3.36 7.45
CA SER A 237 -38.90 -2.69 6.76
C SER A 237 -39.38 -3.38 5.46
N GLY A 238 -38.88 -4.57 5.15
CA GLY A 238 -39.17 -5.31 3.91
C GLY A 238 -38.05 -5.28 2.88
N VAL A 239 -38.32 -5.74 1.66
CA VAL A 239 -37.33 -5.80 0.57
C VAL A 239 -37.07 -4.39 0.03
N LYS A 240 -35.85 -3.90 0.20
CA LYS A 240 -35.38 -2.64 -0.40
C LYS A 240 -34.36 -2.94 -1.49
N ARG A 241 -34.45 -2.21 -2.59
CA ARG A 241 -33.38 -2.14 -3.59
C ARG A 241 -32.41 -1.07 -3.12
N MET A 242 -31.21 -1.47 -2.72
CA MET A 242 -30.19 -0.56 -2.23
C MET A 242 -28.99 -0.56 -3.16
N ASN A 243 -28.57 0.62 -3.58
CA ASN A 243 -27.25 0.82 -4.14
C ASN A 243 -26.21 0.82 -3.02
N ARG A 244 -24.96 0.92 -3.45
CA ARG A 244 -23.80 0.91 -2.58
C ARG A 244 -23.75 1.99 -1.51
N THR A 245 -24.08 3.21 -1.90
CA THR A 245 -24.12 4.36 -1.01
C THR A 245 -25.23 4.19 0.02
N GLU A 246 -26.39 3.68 -0.39
CA GLU A 246 -27.52 3.40 0.49
C GLU A 246 -27.21 2.31 1.52
N MET A 247 -26.47 1.26 1.12
CA MET A 247 -26.00 0.24 2.08
C MET A 247 -25.06 0.83 3.15
N LEU A 248 -24.15 1.72 2.77
CA LEU A 248 -23.23 2.36 3.72
C LEU A 248 -23.95 3.36 4.64
N LEU A 249 -24.92 4.11 4.11
CA LEU A 249 -25.77 4.97 4.92
C LEU A 249 -26.59 4.16 5.92
N ALA A 250 -27.18 3.04 5.48
CA ALA A 250 -27.90 2.13 6.38
C ALA A 250 -26.99 1.54 7.46
N SER A 251 -25.74 1.19 7.13
CA SER A 251 -24.74 0.73 8.10
C SER A 251 -24.45 1.81 9.16
N ILE A 252 -24.25 3.07 8.74
CA ILE A 252 -24.00 4.21 9.65
C ILE A 252 -25.22 4.49 10.54
N ASP A 253 -26.43 4.41 10.00
CA ASP A 253 -27.65 4.65 10.76
C ASP A 253 -27.86 3.63 11.87
N VAL A 254 -27.57 2.37 11.59
CA VAL A 254 -27.74 1.27 12.54
C VAL A 254 -26.69 1.34 13.65
N ALA A 255 -25.45 1.72 13.32
CA ALA A 255 -24.35 1.83 14.27
C ALA A 255 -23.53 3.12 14.02
N PRO A 256 -24.03 4.29 14.44
CA PRO A 256 -23.37 5.58 14.19
C PRO A 256 -22.03 5.74 14.92
N GLU A 257 -21.77 4.89 15.91
CA GLU A 257 -20.49 4.71 16.62
C GLU A 257 -19.54 3.74 15.91
N ASN A 258 -19.97 3.00 14.87
CA ASN A 258 -19.05 2.22 14.07
C ASN A 258 -18.35 3.13 13.05
N SER A 259 -17.03 3.17 13.19
CA SER A 259 -16.16 4.00 12.38
C SER A 259 -16.13 3.54 10.89
N HIS A 260 -16.20 2.24 10.62
CA HIS A 260 -16.00 1.66 9.27
C HIS A 260 -16.94 2.23 8.22
N GLY A 261 -18.21 2.47 8.54
CA GLY A 261 -19.18 3.03 7.58
C GLY A 261 -18.73 4.39 7.06
N TYR A 262 -18.23 5.27 7.94
CA TYR A 262 -17.73 6.60 7.56
C TYR A 262 -16.48 6.51 6.69
N LEU A 263 -15.52 5.65 7.08
CA LEU A 263 -14.29 5.45 6.31
C LEU A 263 -14.61 4.89 4.91
N SER A 264 -15.40 3.83 4.83
CA SER A 264 -15.84 3.23 3.57
C SER A 264 -16.51 4.27 2.68
N LEU A 265 -17.50 5.00 3.20
CA LEU A 265 -18.21 6.03 2.45
C LEU A 265 -17.27 7.11 1.91
N SER A 266 -16.27 7.52 2.70
CA SER A 266 -15.26 8.50 2.27
C SER A 266 -14.37 8.03 1.11
N TYR A 267 -14.20 6.72 0.92
CA TYR A 267 -13.43 6.20 -0.22
C TYR A 267 -14.17 6.36 -1.54
N TYR A 268 -15.51 6.48 -1.50
CA TYR A 268 -16.36 6.57 -2.69
C TYR A 268 -16.75 8.00 -3.05
N MET A 269 -16.43 8.93 -2.17
CA MET A 269 -16.66 10.34 -2.38
C MET A 269 -15.37 11.01 -2.90
N GLY A 270 -15.54 11.87 -3.90
CA GLY A 270 -14.53 12.81 -4.35
C GLY A 270 -14.24 13.88 -3.30
N PRO A 271 -13.15 14.66 -3.44
CA PRO A 271 -12.74 15.64 -2.44
C PRO A 271 -13.75 16.76 -2.18
N LYS A 272 -14.62 17.05 -3.17
CA LYS A 272 -15.62 18.13 -3.11
C LYS A 272 -17.05 17.61 -2.92
N ASP A 273 -17.23 16.30 -2.89
CA ASP A 273 -18.54 15.69 -2.80
C ASP A 273 -19.12 15.90 -1.40
N LYS A 274 -20.45 15.96 -1.35
CA LYS A 274 -21.22 16.04 -0.12
C LYS A 274 -22.31 14.98 -0.15
N ILE A 275 -22.59 14.42 1.01
CA ILE A 275 -23.67 13.45 1.20
C ILE A 275 -24.54 13.85 2.37
N LYS A 276 -25.84 13.62 2.26
CA LYS A 276 -26.78 13.81 3.36
C LYS A 276 -26.97 12.47 4.08
N LEU A 277 -26.66 12.43 5.38
CA LEU A 277 -27.00 11.31 6.25
C LEU A 277 -28.51 11.29 6.52
N ASN A 278 -29.04 10.16 6.99
CA ASN A 278 -30.48 10.01 7.22
C ASN A 278 -30.98 10.81 8.43
N ASP A 279 -30.10 11.20 9.35
CA ASP A 279 -30.40 12.19 10.40
C ASP A 279 -30.43 13.64 9.89
N GLY A 280 -30.23 13.85 8.59
CA GLY A 280 -30.30 15.14 7.93
C GLY A 280 -28.98 15.91 7.84
N ARG A 281 -27.91 15.48 8.53
CA ARG A 281 -26.60 16.13 8.44
C ARG A 281 -26.01 15.99 7.05
N VAL A 282 -25.45 17.08 6.53
CA VAL A 282 -24.70 17.06 5.26
C VAL A 282 -23.21 16.98 5.59
N MET A 283 -22.55 15.92 5.14
CA MET A 283 -21.14 15.66 5.39
C MET A 283 -20.35 15.65 4.09
N SER A 284 -19.22 16.35 4.07
CA SER A 284 -18.20 16.19 3.04
C SER A 284 -17.30 14.99 3.31
N THR A 285 -16.46 14.62 2.34
CA THR A 285 -15.41 13.59 2.51
C THR A 285 -14.49 13.90 3.70
N VAL A 286 -14.17 15.18 3.93
CA VAL A 286 -13.38 15.61 5.08
C VAL A 286 -14.14 15.38 6.39
N ASP A 287 -15.42 15.71 6.44
CA ASP A 287 -16.25 15.53 7.65
C ASP A 287 -16.37 14.05 8.02
N LEU A 288 -16.55 13.16 7.03
CA LEU A 288 -16.59 11.71 7.24
C LEU A 288 -15.27 11.19 7.84
N LEU A 289 -14.14 11.63 7.31
CA LEU A 289 -12.81 11.24 7.81
C LEU A 289 -12.52 11.79 9.20
N LEU A 290 -12.95 13.02 9.49
CA LEU A 290 -12.86 13.59 10.83
C LEU A 290 -13.71 12.82 11.84
N LYS A 291 -14.91 12.38 11.43
CA LYS A 291 -15.78 11.53 12.26
C LYS A 291 -15.16 10.15 12.49
N GLU A 292 -14.64 9.49 11.46
CA GLU A 292 -13.86 8.25 11.57
C GLU A 292 -12.73 8.39 12.59
N ILE A 293 -11.89 9.41 12.47
CA ILE A 293 -10.76 9.63 13.37
C ILE A 293 -11.22 9.92 14.80
N SER A 294 -12.34 10.62 14.99
CA SER A 294 -12.90 10.85 16.33
C SER A 294 -13.37 9.58 17.03
N ILE A 295 -13.88 8.62 16.26
CA ILE A 295 -14.35 7.33 16.77
C ILE A 295 -13.16 6.37 16.94
N ARG A 296 -12.27 6.31 15.94
CA ARG A 296 -11.11 5.42 15.88
C ARG A 296 -9.82 6.22 15.62
N PRO A 297 -9.22 6.84 16.67
CA PRO A 297 -8.02 7.65 16.54
C PRO A 297 -6.77 6.89 16.04
N TYR A 298 -6.81 5.56 16.01
CA TYR A 298 -5.73 4.68 15.59
C TYR A 298 -5.87 4.20 14.12
N SER A 299 -6.77 4.78 13.34
CA SER A 299 -7.00 4.42 11.93
C SER A 299 -5.98 5.08 10.99
N SER A 300 -4.82 4.44 10.76
CA SER A 300 -3.75 4.97 9.91
C SER A 300 -4.24 5.35 8.49
N ASN A 301 -5.10 4.52 7.90
CA ASN A 301 -5.72 4.75 6.59
C ASN A 301 -6.57 6.03 6.55
N ALA A 302 -7.29 6.34 7.63
CA ALA A 302 -8.10 7.56 7.71
C ALA A 302 -7.21 8.82 7.67
N TYR A 303 -6.07 8.83 8.37
CA TYR A 303 -5.12 9.94 8.31
C TYR A 303 -4.51 10.11 6.91
N VAL A 304 -4.13 9.01 6.25
CA VAL A 304 -3.62 9.05 4.87
C VAL A 304 -4.67 9.60 3.91
N LYS A 305 -5.90 9.07 3.96
CA LYS A 305 -7.00 9.53 3.10
C LYS A 305 -7.35 11.00 3.39
N LEU A 306 -7.31 11.43 4.65
CA LEU A 306 -7.52 12.83 5.02
C LEU A 306 -6.44 13.73 4.42
N ALA A 307 -5.16 13.34 4.55
CA ALA A 307 -4.04 14.08 3.98
C ALA A 307 -4.14 14.24 2.45
N ARG A 308 -4.65 13.21 1.76
CA ARG A 308 -4.89 13.26 0.31
C ARG A 308 -6.11 14.12 -0.08
N THR A 309 -7.10 14.22 0.79
CA THR A 309 -8.37 14.91 0.51
C THR A 309 -8.26 16.43 0.73
N ILE A 310 -7.40 16.87 1.65
CA ILE A 310 -7.24 18.29 1.95
C ILE A 310 -6.73 19.05 0.72
N GLU A 311 -7.43 20.15 0.38
CA GLU A 311 -7.00 21.05 -0.69
C GLU A 311 -5.62 21.63 -0.38
N ARG A 312 -4.71 21.61 -1.36
CA ARG A 312 -3.31 22.09 -1.19
C ARG A 312 -3.18 23.49 -0.60
N LYS A 313 -4.16 24.37 -0.86
CA LYS A 313 -4.17 25.74 -0.31
C LYS A 313 -4.34 25.76 1.21
N LYS A 314 -4.96 24.74 1.79
CA LYS A 314 -5.07 24.55 3.23
C LYS A 314 -3.79 23.91 3.75
N LYS A 315 -2.94 24.75 4.38
CA LYS A 315 -1.67 24.31 4.98
C LYS A 315 -1.88 23.36 6.17
N GLU A 316 -3.02 23.48 6.85
CA GLU A 316 -3.34 22.74 8.07
C GLU A 316 -4.82 22.35 8.14
N ILE A 317 -5.12 21.34 8.96
CA ILE A 317 -6.45 20.93 9.36
C ILE A 317 -6.54 20.83 10.88
N THR A 318 -7.71 21.13 11.44
CA THR A 318 -8.02 20.94 12.86
C THR A 318 -8.90 19.70 13.00
N LEU A 319 -8.47 18.72 13.80
CA LEU A 319 -9.27 17.54 14.12
C LEU A 319 -10.39 17.89 15.12
N LEU A 320 -11.37 17.01 15.29
CA LEU A 320 -12.50 17.24 16.21
C LEU A 320 -12.08 17.31 17.69
N ASN A 321 -10.89 16.83 18.04
CA ASN A 321 -10.31 16.99 19.38
C ASN A 321 -9.50 18.29 19.55
N GLY A 322 -9.54 19.20 18.56
CA GLY A 322 -8.83 20.48 18.58
C GLY A 322 -7.38 20.43 18.10
N ASN A 323 -6.80 19.24 17.88
CA ASN A 323 -5.42 19.13 17.43
C ASN A 323 -5.26 19.60 15.98
N ARG A 324 -4.24 20.42 15.73
CA ARG A 324 -3.92 20.94 14.39
C ARG A 324 -2.77 20.16 13.76
N PHE A 325 -2.93 19.77 12.50
CA PHE A 325 -1.92 19.05 11.73
C PHE A 325 -1.74 19.67 10.35
N SER A 326 -0.49 19.74 9.89
CA SER A 326 -0.20 19.94 8.47
C SER A 326 -0.45 18.64 7.68
N ILE A 327 -0.48 18.72 6.34
CA ILE A 327 -0.58 17.52 5.48
C ILE A 327 0.53 16.51 5.82
N LEU A 328 1.78 16.97 5.96
CA LEU A 328 2.90 16.12 6.34
C LEU A 328 2.78 15.59 7.79
N GLY A 329 2.19 16.40 8.68
CA GLY A 329 1.88 15.99 10.05
C GLY A 329 0.88 14.83 10.11
N LEU A 330 -0.13 14.80 9.24
CA LEU A 330 -1.08 13.68 9.14
C LEU A 330 -0.37 12.39 8.71
N TYR A 331 0.55 12.46 7.75
CA TYR A 331 1.36 11.29 7.37
C TYR A 331 2.29 10.84 8.51
N ALA A 332 2.86 11.77 9.27
CA ALA A 332 3.66 11.43 10.45
C ALA A 332 2.84 10.68 11.53
N VAL A 333 1.58 11.08 11.73
CA VAL A 333 0.64 10.34 12.59
C VAL A 333 0.36 8.96 12.02
N ALA A 334 0.07 8.85 10.72
CA ALA A 334 -0.19 7.58 10.07
C ALA A 334 0.99 6.59 10.20
N ILE A 335 2.23 7.06 10.00
CA ILE A 335 3.46 6.27 10.18
C ILE A 335 3.60 5.80 11.63
N HIS A 336 3.30 6.67 12.60
CA HIS A 336 3.36 6.29 14.01
C HIS A 336 2.36 5.18 14.36
N LEU A 337 1.16 5.25 13.79
CA LEU A 337 0.10 4.26 13.99
C LEU A 337 0.38 2.93 13.31
N ASP A 338 1.00 2.95 12.13
CA ASP A 338 1.22 1.75 11.31
C ASP A 338 2.51 1.85 10.48
N LYS A 339 3.65 1.66 11.17
CA LYS A 339 4.99 1.76 10.58
C LYS A 339 5.33 0.66 9.56
N HIS A 340 4.46 -0.34 9.39
CA HIS A 340 4.68 -1.47 8.50
C HIS A 340 3.85 -1.39 7.21
N ASN A 341 3.06 -0.32 7.03
CA ASN A 341 2.21 -0.15 5.87
C ASN A 341 2.92 0.66 4.77
N PRO A 342 3.36 0.02 3.66
CA PRO A 342 4.10 0.67 2.58
C PRO A 342 3.29 1.78 1.90
N TYR A 343 1.94 1.66 1.87
CA TYR A 343 1.06 2.64 1.26
C TYR A 343 1.22 4.04 1.86
N ILE A 344 1.51 4.13 3.17
CA ILE A 344 1.70 5.41 3.86
C ILE A 344 2.93 6.13 3.31
N TYR A 345 4.04 5.41 3.17
CA TYR A 345 5.31 5.94 2.66
C TYR A 345 5.19 6.36 1.20
N TRP A 346 4.53 5.56 0.36
CA TRP A 346 4.26 5.91 -1.04
C TRP A 346 3.45 7.21 -1.17
N ASN A 347 2.38 7.36 -0.39
CA ASN A 347 1.57 8.57 -0.42
C ASN A 347 2.32 9.78 0.16
N LEU A 348 3.18 9.57 1.14
CA LEU A 348 4.05 10.61 1.67
C LEU A 348 5.04 11.11 0.62
N LEU A 349 5.68 10.21 -0.16
CA LEU A 349 6.57 10.60 -1.27
C LEU A 349 5.84 11.47 -2.29
N GLN A 350 4.66 11.02 -2.73
CA GLN A 350 3.85 11.81 -3.65
C GLN A 350 3.46 13.17 -3.07
N ALA A 351 3.13 13.24 -1.78
CA ALA A 351 2.82 14.51 -1.13
C ALA A 351 4.06 15.43 -1.09
N MET A 352 5.23 14.87 -0.81
CA MET A 352 6.49 15.61 -0.82
C MET A 352 6.81 16.18 -2.20
N ASP A 353 6.72 15.41 -3.29
CA ASP A 353 6.98 15.95 -4.64
C ASP A 353 6.01 17.07 -4.99
N LYS A 354 4.74 16.88 -4.62
CA LYS A 354 3.69 17.84 -4.90
C LYS A 354 3.88 19.14 -4.10
N MET A 355 4.49 19.08 -2.92
CA MET A 355 4.75 20.24 -2.07
C MET A 355 6.13 20.86 -2.33
N PHE A 356 7.09 20.09 -2.84
CA PHE A 356 8.49 20.45 -3.04
C PHE A 356 8.98 20.01 -4.43
N PRO A 357 8.35 20.48 -5.53
CA PRO A 357 8.65 19.97 -6.88
C PRO A 357 10.07 20.27 -7.36
N HIS A 358 10.72 21.30 -6.82
CA HIS A 358 12.04 21.78 -7.25
C HIS A 358 13.02 21.99 -6.08
N CYS A 359 12.78 21.33 -4.95
CA CYS A 359 13.71 21.43 -3.84
C CYS A 359 14.90 20.48 -4.07
N ASP A 360 16.03 21.04 -4.51
CA ASP A 360 17.36 20.39 -4.45
C ASP A 360 17.72 19.97 -3.02
N PHE A 361 17.05 20.56 -2.02
CA PHE A 361 17.14 20.17 -0.63
C PHE A 361 16.27 18.94 -0.34
N ASN A 362 16.92 17.81 -0.05
CA ASN A 362 16.31 16.59 0.51
C ASN A 362 15.42 16.92 1.73
N PRO A 363 14.09 17.07 1.57
CA PRO A 363 13.26 17.64 2.61
C PRO A 363 13.17 16.68 3.80
N LYS A 364 13.26 17.22 5.00
CA LYS A 364 13.09 16.47 6.25
C LYS A 364 11.69 16.67 6.83
N ILE A 365 11.04 15.58 7.19
CA ILE A 365 9.75 15.60 7.88
C ILE A 365 9.98 15.23 9.33
N LYS A 366 9.47 16.04 10.26
CA LYS A 366 9.44 15.70 11.68
C LYS A 366 8.36 14.65 11.94
N LEU A 367 8.76 13.49 12.46
CA LEU A 367 7.86 12.43 12.93
C LEU A 367 7.39 12.72 14.36
N LEU A 368 6.32 12.04 14.78
CA LEU A 368 5.93 12.00 16.18
C LEU A 368 7.08 11.38 17.00
N GLY A 369 7.57 12.10 18.00
CA GLY A 369 8.79 11.77 18.76
C GLY A 369 10.02 12.61 18.42
N GLY A 370 9.90 13.58 17.51
CA GLY A 370 10.95 14.58 17.23
C GLY A 370 12.03 14.11 16.26
N LYS A 371 12.13 12.81 15.99
CA LYS A 371 13.00 12.29 14.92
C LYS A 371 12.54 12.85 13.57
N SER A 372 13.50 13.23 12.73
CA SER A 372 13.21 13.63 11.35
C SER A 372 13.52 12.49 10.39
N ILE A 373 12.74 12.36 9.32
CA ILE A 373 12.97 11.41 8.23
C ILE A 373 13.13 12.17 6.91
N THR A 374 14.14 11.78 6.12
CA THR A 374 14.46 12.34 4.80
C THR A 374 13.69 11.63 3.69
N LYS A 375 13.60 12.25 2.51
CA LYS A 375 12.99 11.61 1.33
C LYS A 375 13.69 10.31 0.95
N LYS A 376 15.02 10.27 1.04
CA LYS A 376 15.82 9.05 0.82
C LYS A 376 15.46 7.93 1.79
N GLU A 377 15.36 8.23 3.08
CA GLU A 377 14.97 7.24 4.10
C GLU A 377 13.53 6.73 3.88
N ILE A 378 12.61 7.59 3.42
CA ILE A 378 11.25 7.18 3.05
C ILE A 378 11.28 6.20 1.87
N CYS A 379 12.08 6.46 0.83
CA CYS A 379 12.22 5.55 -0.31
C CYS A 379 12.77 4.19 0.12
N LEU A 380 13.85 4.20 0.91
CA LEU A 380 14.44 2.96 1.44
C LEU A 380 13.45 2.21 2.33
N LYS A 381 12.64 2.91 3.13
CA LYS A 381 11.63 2.26 3.96
C LYS A 381 10.46 1.68 3.15
N LEU A 382 10.07 2.34 2.06
CA LEU A 382 9.08 1.79 1.13
C LEU A 382 9.60 0.49 0.49
N ILE A 383 10.85 0.46 0.02
CA ILE A 383 11.48 -0.72 -0.59
C ILE A 383 11.63 -1.86 0.44
N ASP A 384 12.02 -1.54 1.68
CA ASP A 384 12.13 -2.52 2.78
C ASP A 384 10.79 -3.21 3.08
N LEU A 385 9.70 -2.45 3.06
CA LEU A 385 8.35 -2.96 3.35
C LEU A 385 7.68 -3.64 2.16
N ASP A 386 7.97 -3.18 0.94
CA ASP A 386 7.42 -3.73 -0.30
C ASP A 386 8.48 -3.65 -1.41
N PRO A 387 9.34 -4.69 -1.53
CA PRO A 387 10.37 -4.77 -2.57
C PRO A 387 9.81 -4.84 -3.99
N THR A 388 8.51 -5.10 -4.15
CA THR A 388 7.85 -5.11 -5.48
C THR A 388 7.36 -3.73 -5.89
N ASN A 389 7.44 -2.74 -5.00
CA ASN A 389 7.00 -1.38 -5.26
C ASN A 389 8.00 -0.60 -6.10
N PHE A 390 7.85 -0.66 -7.43
CA PHE A 390 8.75 0.03 -8.35
C PHE A 390 8.84 1.55 -8.12
N PHE A 391 7.81 2.20 -7.55
CA PHE A 391 7.87 3.64 -7.25
C PHE A 391 8.99 3.98 -6.26
N GLY A 392 9.26 3.12 -5.28
CA GLY A 392 10.35 3.33 -4.33
C GLY A 392 11.70 3.45 -5.03
N TYR A 393 11.94 2.60 -6.03
CA TYR A 393 13.15 2.61 -6.85
C TYR A 393 13.22 3.82 -7.79
N ILE A 394 12.11 4.19 -8.43
CA ILE A 394 12.04 5.41 -9.26
C ILE A 394 12.44 6.63 -8.42
N TYR A 395 11.79 6.82 -7.26
CA TYR A 395 12.07 7.98 -6.41
C TYR A 395 13.48 7.98 -5.85
N LEU A 396 14.02 6.80 -5.53
CA LEU A 396 15.41 6.69 -5.10
C LEU A 396 16.37 7.05 -6.25
N SER A 397 16.05 6.68 -7.49
CA SER A 397 16.88 6.99 -8.67
C SER A 397 16.96 8.49 -8.97
N ASP A 398 15.92 9.25 -8.64
CA ASP A 398 15.95 10.72 -8.76
C ASP A 398 16.85 11.36 -7.70
N LEU A 399 17.02 10.69 -6.55
CA LEU A 399 17.85 11.15 -5.43
C LEU A 399 19.31 10.71 -5.54
N VAL A 400 19.59 9.68 -6.35
CA VAL A 400 20.95 9.27 -6.73
C VAL A 400 21.34 10.07 -7.98
N ASP A 401 22.48 10.75 -7.95
CA ASP A 401 23.01 11.60 -9.03
C ASP A 401 22.08 12.76 -9.49
N SER A 402 21.88 13.76 -8.63
CA SER A 402 21.27 15.05 -9.00
C SER A 402 22.22 15.99 -9.78
N ASN A 403 23.43 15.55 -10.16
CA ASN A 403 24.44 16.41 -10.80
C ASN A 403 24.46 16.39 -12.35
N PHE A 404 23.44 15.85 -13.01
CA PHE A 404 23.35 15.84 -14.47
C PHE A 404 22.10 16.59 -14.97
N ASN A 405 22.11 17.93 -14.90
CA ASN A 405 21.30 18.77 -15.82
C ASN A 405 21.63 20.27 -15.89
N ASN A 406 22.67 20.78 -15.23
CA ASN A 406 23.05 22.20 -15.34
C ASN A 406 24.16 22.50 -16.37
N ASN A 407 24.51 21.57 -17.27
CA ASN A 407 25.58 21.78 -18.25
C ASN A 407 25.18 21.65 -19.73
N SER A 408 23.88 21.61 -20.04
CA SER A 408 23.39 21.63 -21.44
C SER A 408 23.08 23.04 -21.97
N ASN A 409 23.49 24.10 -21.27
CA ASN A 409 23.33 25.50 -21.73
C ASN A 409 24.54 26.42 -21.44
N SER A 410 25.72 25.89 -21.10
CA SER A 410 26.93 26.70 -20.82
C SER A 410 28.20 26.30 -21.58
N ASN A 411 28.15 25.29 -22.46
CA ASN A 411 29.28 24.93 -23.33
C ASN A 411 28.97 25.22 -24.81
N ASN A 412 28.69 26.49 -25.09
CA ASN A 412 28.69 27.08 -26.44
C ASN A 412 29.07 28.57 -26.36
N ASN A 413 30.14 28.86 -25.62
CA ASN A 413 30.84 30.16 -25.58
C ASN A 413 32.22 29.96 -24.96
N ASN A 414 33.08 29.20 -25.64
CA ASN A 414 34.54 29.21 -25.45
C ASN A 414 35.19 28.50 -26.63
N ASN A 415 35.07 29.11 -27.81
CA ASN A 415 35.93 28.87 -28.96
C ASN A 415 35.88 30.13 -29.83
N ASN A 416 36.68 31.13 -29.46
CA ASN A 416 37.29 32.12 -30.37
C ASN A 416 38.11 33.11 -29.53
N ASN A 417 39.31 32.69 -29.14
CA ASN A 417 40.49 33.53 -28.97
C ASN A 417 41.66 32.66 -28.51
N ASN A 418 42.38 32.09 -29.48
CA ASN A 418 43.84 31.96 -29.44
C ASN A 418 44.28 31.04 -30.60
N ASN A 419 44.57 31.67 -31.73
CA ASN A 419 45.70 31.34 -32.59
C ASN A 419 45.80 32.41 -33.67
N ASN A 420 46.69 33.39 -33.47
CA ASN A 420 47.60 33.88 -34.51
C ASN A 420 48.64 34.83 -33.90
N ASN A 421 49.89 34.61 -34.34
CA ASN A 421 51.09 35.46 -34.27
C ASN A 421 51.88 35.39 -32.95
N SER A 422 52.90 34.53 -32.86
CA SER A 422 54.26 34.67 -33.43
C SER A 422 55.23 35.40 -32.48
N SER A 423 56.11 34.62 -31.89
CA SER A 423 57.52 34.91 -31.59
C SER A 423 58.08 36.26 -32.08
N ASN A 424 58.52 37.14 -31.17
CA ASN A 424 59.92 37.54 -31.02
C ASN A 424 60.15 38.64 -29.96
N SER A 425 61.28 38.47 -29.27
CA SER A 425 62.22 39.50 -28.77
C SER A 425 61.77 40.52 -27.71
N SER A 426 62.21 40.27 -26.48
CA SER A 426 63.11 41.13 -25.68
C SER A 426 62.96 42.65 -25.76
N ASN A 427 62.63 43.27 -24.61
CA ASN A 427 63.53 44.24 -23.97
C ASN A 427 63.16 44.48 -22.51
N SER A 428 64.10 44.12 -21.63
CA SER A 428 64.19 44.52 -20.23
C SER A 428 65.11 45.74 -20.12
N SER A 429 64.68 46.83 -19.49
CA SER A 429 65.58 47.83 -18.90
C SER A 429 64.82 48.64 -17.84
N GLY A 430 65.30 48.64 -16.60
CA GLY A 430 64.76 49.49 -15.53
C GLY A 430 65.05 48.94 -14.14
N VAL A 431 66.26 49.20 -13.65
CA VAL A 431 66.91 48.63 -12.47
C VAL A 431 66.49 49.31 -11.16
N ASN A 432 66.55 48.51 -10.08
CA ASN A 432 66.45 48.82 -8.64
C ASN A 432 67.29 50.02 -8.13
N GLY A 433 66.86 50.63 -7.02
CA GLY A 433 67.70 51.47 -6.16
C GLY A 433 66.98 52.05 -4.92
N ASN A 434 67.45 51.68 -3.74
CA ASN A 434 66.89 51.87 -2.39
C ASN A 434 67.07 53.29 -1.77
N SER A 435 66.18 53.59 -0.80
CA SER A 435 66.45 54.17 0.54
C SER A 435 66.54 55.70 0.77
N SER A 436 65.64 56.14 1.68
CA SER A 436 65.79 57.08 2.82
C SER A 436 65.12 58.47 2.77
N GLY A 437 64.37 58.80 3.84
CA GLY A 437 64.28 60.17 4.35
C GLY A 437 62.90 60.85 4.56
N ASN A 438 62.19 60.46 5.62
CA ASN A 438 61.46 61.30 6.62
C ASN A 438 60.22 62.21 6.33
N HIS A 439 59.26 62.06 7.28
CA HIS A 439 58.26 63.00 7.85
C HIS A 439 56.93 63.33 7.10
N ASN A 440 55.79 62.72 7.50
CA ASN A 440 54.88 63.16 8.60
C ASN A 440 53.42 62.62 8.46
N ASN A 441 52.83 62.24 9.61
CA ASN A 441 51.42 61.96 9.99
C ASN A 441 50.69 60.78 9.29
N GLY A 442 50.21 59.72 9.96
CA GLY A 442 49.58 59.57 11.29
C GLY A 442 48.06 59.78 11.16
N ASN A 443 47.15 58.84 11.44
CA ASN A 443 47.11 57.94 12.58
C ASN A 443 46.07 56.81 12.40
N SER A 444 46.35 55.65 13.00
CA SER A 444 45.41 54.58 13.35
C SER A 444 45.31 54.49 14.88
N ASN A 445 44.10 54.34 15.41
CA ASN A 445 43.74 53.91 16.78
C ASN A 445 42.37 53.22 16.63
N GLY A 446 42.04 52.05 17.17
CA GLY A 446 42.43 51.48 18.46
C GLY A 446 41.33 51.77 19.49
N LEU A 447 40.28 50.93 19.58
CA LEU A 447 39.36 50.89 20.72
C LEU A 447 39.03 49.46 21.13
N ASN A 448 39.67 49.08 22.24
CA ASN A 448 39.21 48.10 23.22
C ASN A 448 38.07 48.70 24.04
N GLY A 449 37.09 47.87 24.43
CA GLY A 449 36.07 48.20 25.41
C GLY A 449 35.73 46.98 26.29
N ASN A 450 36.09 47.08 27.56
CA ASN A 450 35.56 46.33 28.72
C ASN A 450 35.41 47.42 29.81
N SER A 451 34.32 47.58 30.57
CA SER A 451 33.72 46.66 31.54
C SER A 451 32.43 47.30 32.09
N ASN A 452 31.33 46.57 32.29
CA ASN A 452 30.76 46.33 33.63
C ASN A 452 29.51 45.41 33.61
N SER A 453 29.59 44.49 34.56
CA SER A 453 28.71 43.50 35.16
C SER A 453 27.19 43.74 35.40
N ASN A 454 26.50 42.58 35.44
CA ASN A 454 25.36 42.13 36.26
C ASN A 454 23.90 42.55 35.93
N ASN A 455 23.10 41.60 35.39
CA ASN A 455 22.22 40.74 36.22
C ASN A 455 21.68 39.49 35.47
N HIS A 456 21.57 38.39 36.23
CA HIS A 456 20.96 37.04 36.07
C HIS A 456 20.19 36.63 34.78
N ASN A 457 20.36 35.41 34.22
CA ASN A 457 20.00 34.11 34.84
C ASN A 457 20.82 32.89 34.33
N ASN A 458 21.09 31.99 35.28
CA ASN A 458 21.77 30.70 35.22
C ASN A 458 21.01 29.60 34.44
N TYR A 459 21.77 28.63 33.87
CA TYR A 459 21.56 27.19 34.08
C TYR A 459 22.85 26.41 33.72
N HIS A 460 23.72 26.20 34.71
CA HIS A 460 24.57 24.99 34.88
C HIS A 460 24.95 24.90 36.35
N GLY A 461 24.46 23.85 37.03
CA GLY A 461 24.82 23.51 38.40
C GLY A 461 25.71 22.27 38.42
N HIS A 462 26.89 22.39 39.02
CA HIS A 462 27.68 21.26 39.49
C HIS A 462 27.12 20.79 40.85
N GLY A 463 26.90 19.48 40.96
CA GLY A 463 26.73 18.75 42.21
C GLY A 463 27.74 17.62 42.27
N HIS A 464 28.63 17.73 43.25
CA HIS A 464 29.68 16.79 43.63
C HIS A 464 29.13 15.52 44.32
N HIS A 465 29.96 14.46 44.30
CA HIS A 465 30.02 13.33 45.24
C HIS A 465 29.00 12.19 45.13
N GLY A 466 29.54 11.00 44.86
CA GLY A 466 28.89 9.70 44.91
C GLY A 466 29.83 8.58 44.45
N HIS A 467 30.93 8.35 45.19
CA HIS A 467 31.67 7.10 45.11
C HIS A 467 30.76 5.95 45.57
N GLY A 468 30.62 4.92 44.74
CA GLY A 468 30.06 3.63 45.10
C GLY A 468 31.04 2.54 44.69
N HIS A 469 31.97 2.20 45.59
CA HIS A 469 32.67 0.93 45.54
C HIS A 469 31.70 -0.20 45.92
N GLY A 470 31.62 -1.22 45.07
CA GLY A 470 31.09 -2.54 45.38
C GLY A 470 32.06 -3.59 44.85
N HIS A 471 32.93 -4.07 45.75
CA HIS A 471 33.74 -5.28 45.60
C HIS A 471 32.92 -6.53 45.98
N HIS A 472 33.40 -7.70 45.56
CA HIS A 472 32.94 -9.10 45.74
C HIS A 472 32.14 -9.65 44.53
N GLY A 473 32.42 -10.82 43.95
CA GLY A 473 33.37 -11.90 44.27
C GLY A 473 33.05 -13.16 43.43
N HIS A 474 34.07 -13.94 43.14
CA HIS A 474 34.19 -15.27 42.52
C HIS A 474 32.98 -16.22 42.37
N HIS A 475 32.85 -16.86 41.18
CA HIS A 475 33.18 -18.28 40.85
C HIS A 475 32.93 -18.45 39.33
N GLY A 476 33.86 -18.89 38.46
CA GLY A 476 34.33 -20.28 38.26
C GLY A 476 33.32 -21.07 37.40
N ASN A 477 33.63 -21.94 36.43
CA ASN A 477 34.83 -22.35 35.71
C ASN A 477 34.34 -23.31 34.58
N HIS A 478 35.12 -23.42 33.49
CA HIS A 478 35.21 -24.48 32.47
C HIS A 478 33.99 -25.06 31.71
N GLY A 479 34.17 -25.07 30.38
CA GLY A 479 33.50 -25.97 29.44
C GLY A 479 33.96 -25.73 28.00
N ASN A 480 35.21 -26.05 27.69
CA ASN A 480 35.69 -26.18 26.30
C ASN A 480 34.91 -27.32 25.62
N HIS A 481 34.28 -27.03 24.48
CA HIS A 481 34.17 -28.01 23.40
C HIS A 481 34.15 -27.33 22.03
N VAL A 482 35.22 -27.61 21.28
CA VAL A 482 35.36 -27.38 19.85
C VAL A 482 34.66 -28.53 19.13
N HIS A 483 33.62 -28.26 18.35
CA HIS A 483 33.54 -28.51 16.89
C HIS A 483 32.11 -28.48 16.35
N HIS A 484 31.98 -27.75 15.24
CA HIS A 484 31.01 -27.83 14.15
C HIS A 484 29.55 -27.34 14.33
N GLY A 485 29.28 -26.22 13.64
CA GLY A 485 28.20 -26.17 12.66
C GLY A 485 27.16 -25.07 12.82
N ASN A 486 27.41 -23.93 12.17
CA ASN A 486 26.44 -23.05 11.47
C ASN A 486 25.02 -22.90 12.09
N THR A 487 24.56 -21.74 12.56
CA THR A 487 24.61 -20.41 11.92
C THR A 487 24.47 -19.34 13.01
N ASN A 488 25.41 -18.40 13.03
CA ASN A 488 25.44 -17.34 14.03
C ASN A 488 24.43 -16.24 13.70
N ASN A 489 23.54 -16.06 14.68
CA ASN A 489 22.84 -14.84 15.00
C ASN A 489 23.87 -13.69 15.12
N HIS A 490 23.91 -12.80 14.12
CA HIS A 490 24.67 -11.55 14.22
C HIS A 490 23.72 -10.39 14.48
N ASN A 491 23.88 -9.82 15.67
CA ASN A 491 23.53 -8.47 16.04
C ASN A 491 23.82 -7.51 14.88
N ASN A 492 22.79 -7.07 14.18
CA ASN A 492 22.87 -5.93 13.28
C ASN A 492 22.38 -4.68 14.02
N ASN A 493 23.23 -4.18 14.93
CA ASN A 493 23.28 -2.75 15.22
C ASN A 493 24.02 -2.08 14.05
N ASN A 494 23.34 -1.99 12.90
CA ASN A 494 23.79 -1.15 11.80
C ASN A 494 22.80 0.02 11.65
N SER A 495 22.73 0.85 12.68
CA SER A 495 22.38 2.27 12.53
C SER A 495 23.66 3.01 12.13
N GLY A 496 24.24 2.61 11.00
CA GLY A 496 25.41 3.25 10.40
C GLY A 496 24.98 4.53 9.72
N ASN A 497 25.53 5.65 10.21
CA ASN A 497 25.40 7.00 9.67
C ASN A 497 25.63 7.07 8.15
N ASN A 498 24.56 7.06 7.36
CA ASN A 498 24.58 7.49 5.95
C ASN A 498 24.19 8.97 5.81
N THR A 499 24.72 9.82 6.69
CA THR A 499 24.66 11.28 6.57
C THR A 499 26.06 11.87 6.66
N HIS A 500 26.89 11.61 5.66
CA HIS A 500 27.96 12.54 5.33
C HIS A 500 27.55 13.22 4.03
N SER A 501 26.92 14.38 4.15
CA SER A 501 27.01 15.40 3.10
C SER A 501 28.48 15.80 3.07
N ASN A 502 29.28 15.05 2.33
CA ASN A 502 30.69 15.34 2.15
C ASN A 502 30.74 16.55 1.23
N THR A 503 31.24 17.68 1.68
CA THR A 503 31.47 18.82 0.78
C THR A 503 32.81 18.63 0.08
N ASN A 504 32.89 18.83 -1.23
CA ASN A 504 34.20 18.94 -1.87
C ASN A 504 34.92 20.22 -1.38
N ASN A 505 36.19 20.39 -1.77
CA ASN A 505 37.01 21.55 -1.38
C ASN A 505 36.41 22.93 -1.76
N ASN A 506 35.32 22.94 -2.53
CA ASN A 506 34.59 24.14 -2.93
C ASN A 506 33.23 24.32 -2.21
N GLY A 507 32.94 23.50 -1.18
CA GLY A 507 31.70 23.60 -0.41
C GLY A 507 30.46 22.95 -1.04
N ASN A 508 30.60 22.27 -2.19
CA ASN A 508 29.46 21.60 -2.84
C ASN A 508 29.17 20.24 -2.19
N ILE A 509 27.91 19.99 -1.84
CA ILE A 509 27.42 18.71 -1.31
C ILE A 509 27.67 17.61 -2.35
N ILE A 510 28.55 16.66 -2.02
CA ILE A 510 28.79 15.44 -2.79
C ILE A 510 27.60 14.52 -2.57
N ILE A 511 26.80 14.35 -3.61
CA ILE A 511 25.70 13.39 -3.66
C ILE A 511 26.33 12.05 -4.08
N PRO A 512 26.14 10.95 -3.33
CA PRO A 512 26.76 9.68 -3.67
C PRO A 512 26.19 9.13 -4.98
N SER A 513 27.07 8.65 -5.86
CA SER A 513 26.74 8.03 -7.16
C SER A 513 26.11 6.64 -7.03
N THR A 514 26.15 6.08 -5.83
CA THR A 514 25.56 4.79 -5.48
C THR A 514 24.75 4.90 -4.19
N CYS A 515 23.85 3.94 -3.98
CA CYS A 515 23.11 3.80 -2.74
C CYS A 515 23.04 2.33 -2.33
N TRP A 516 22.95 2.10 -1.02
CA TRP A 516 22.76 0.77 -0.45
C TRP A 516 21.28 0.53 -0.18
N LEU A 517 20.74 -0.55 -0.72
CA LEU A 517 19.38 -1.00 -0.47
C LEU A 517 19.26 -1.75 0.88
N PRO A 518 18.04 -1.90 1.42
CA PRO A 518 17.80 -2.65 2.67
C PRO A 518 18.25 -4.11 2.63
N ASN A 519 18.28 -4.72 1.44
CA ASN A 519 18.79 -6.09 1.22
C ASN A 519 20.32 -6.18 1.18
N GLY A 520 21.04 -5.06 1.28
CA GLY A 520 22.51 -5.00 1.24
C GLY A 520 23.10 -4.83 -0.16
N GLU A 521 22.29 -4.72 -1.21
CA GLU A 521 22.79 -4.47 -2.57
C GLU A 521 23.18 -3.00 -2.75
N GLU A 522 24.35 -2.75 -3.36
CA GLU A 522 24.76 -1.43 -3.81
C GLU A 522 24.27 -1.20 -5.25
N MET A 523 23.57 -0.09 -5.48
CA MET A 523 22.97 0.24 -6.77
C MET A 523 23.24 1.68 -7.16
N ASN A 524 23.65 1.90 -8.41
CA ASN A 524 23.69 3.23 -9.03
C ASN A 524 22.33 3.60 -9.66
N LYS A 525 22.22 4.81 -10.21
CA LYS A 525 20.98 5.28 -10.86
C LYS A 525 20.51 4.39 -12.01
N LYS A 526 21.43 3.86 -12.81
CA LYS A 526 21.12 2.93 -13.92
C LYS A 526 20.56 1.62 -13.39
N ASP A 527 21.17 1.04 -12.37
CA ASP A 527 20.72 -0.22 -11.78
C ASP A 527 19.30 -0.07 -11.20
N LEU A 528 19.03 1.04 -10.50
CA LEU A 528 17.70 1.34 -9.94
C LEU A 528 16.62 1.41 -11.04
N LEU A 529 16.92 2.08 -12.16
CA LEU A 529 15.99 2.18 -13.28
C LEU A 529 15.80 0.82 -13.99
N LEU A 530 16.84 0.01 -14.11
CA LEU A 530 16.71 -1.36 -14.63
C LEU A 530 15.84 -2.22 -13.72
N LYS A 531 15.95 -2.08 -12.40
CA LYS A 531 15.08 -2.77 -11.44
C LYS A 531 13.62 -2.33 -11.56
N CYS A 532 13.38 -1.05 -11.85
CA CYS A 532 12.03 -0.57 -12.14
C CYS A 532 11.43 -1.26 -13.38
N ILE A 533 12.21 -1.44 -14.45
CA ILE A 533 11.76 -2.14 -15.67
C ILE A 533 11.50 -3.62 -15.40
N GLU A 534 12.31 -4.27 -14.57
CA GLU A 534 12.10 -5.66 -14.15
C GLU A 534 10.76 -5.83 -13.41
N LEU A 535 10.41 -4.86 -12.55
CA LEU A 535 9.18 -4.88 -11.75
C LEU A 535 7.94 -4.44 -12.54
N ASP A 536 8.07 -3.43 -13.40
CA ASP A 536 7.00 -2.92 -14.26
C ASP A 536 7.54 -2.54 -15.65
N PRO A 537 7.48 -3.47 -16.63
CA PRO A 537 7.98 -3.22 -17.98
C PRO A 537 7.07 -2.30 -18.80
N THR A 538 5.92 -1.86 -18.27
CA THR A 538 4.97 -0.99 -18.98
C THR A 538 5.15 0.49 -18.66
N ASN A 539 6.08 0.83 -17.75
CA ASN A 539 6.25 2.20 -17.29
C ASN A 539 7.07 3.08 -18.26
N ALA A 540 6.39 3.82 -19.13
CA ALA A 540 7.00 4.72 -20.11
C ALA A 540 8.05 5.68 -19.52
N ARG A 541 7.80 6.23 -18.31
CA ARG A 541 8.69 7.22 -17.69
C ARG A 541 10.06 6.63 -17.32
N VAL A 542 10.11 5.35 -16.94
CA VAL A 542 11.37 4.68 -16.59
C VAL A 542 12.28 4.56 -17.82
N PHE A 543 11.72 4.19 -18.98
CA PHE A 543 12.48 4.15 -20.24
C PHE A 543 13.02 5.52 -20.64
N ASN A 544 12.23 6.59 -20.47
CA ASN A 544 12.69 7.96 -20.70
C ASN A 544 13.84 8.34 -19.75
N ASN A 545 13.70 8.06 -18.45
CA ASN A 545 14.74 8.37 -17.47
C ASN A 545 16.03 7.59 -17.73
N LEU A 546 15.91 6.32 -18.13
CA LEU A 546 17.03 5.49 -18.53
C LEU A 546 17.70 6.02 -19.80
N ALA A 547 16.90 6.52 -20.76
CA ALA A 547 17.41 7.16 -21.95
C ALA A 547 18.25 8.39 -21.61
N ILE A 548 17.76 9.27 -20.73
CA ILE A 548 18.45 10.53 -20.36
C ILE A 548 19.86 10.26 -19.84
N ILE A 549 20.05 9.23 -19.00
CA ILE A 549 21.32 8.95 -18.34
C ILE A 549 22.37 8.25 -19.24
N LEU A 550 21.97 7.75 -20.42
CA LEU A 550 22.90 7.12 -21.36
C LEU A 550 23.76 8.15 -22.09
N SER A 551 25.03 7.82 -22.31
CA SER A 551 25.86 8.57 -23.25
C SER A 551 25.35 8.40 -24.69
N PRO A 552 25.60 9.34 -25.62
CA PRO A 552 24.99 9.32 -26.96
C PRO A 552 25.16 8.02 -27.75
N ASN A 553 26.29 7.33 -27.59
CA ASN A 553 26.62 6.09 -28.30
C ASN A 553 26.54 4.84 -27.40
N GLU A 554 26.04 4.99 -26.17
CA GLU A 554 25.95 3.90 -25.22
C GLU A 554 24.74 3.02 -25.53
N THR A 555 24.95 1.71 -25.46
CA THR A 555 23.89 0.70 -25.50
C THR A 555 23.80 0.01 -24.16
N LEU A 556 22.61 -0.49 -23.84
CA LEU A 556 22.37 -1.27 -22.63
C LEU A 556 21.51 -2.48 -22.96
N LYS A 557 21.68 -3.55 -22.19
CA LYS A 557 20.83 -4.73 -22.22
C LYS A 557 19.73 -4.60 -21.17
N LEU A 558 18.47 -4.67 -21.59
CA LEU A 558 17.30 -4.65 -20.70
C LEU A 558 17.13 -5.99 -19.97
N PRO A 559 16.32 -6.05 -18.88
CA PRO A 559 15.97 -7.31 -18.23
C PRO A 559 15.30 -8.33 -19.17
N SER A 560 14.62 -7.86 -20.23
CA SER A 560 14.06 -8.70 -21.30
C SER A 560 15.13 -9.38 -22.18
N GLY A 561 16.38 -8.92 -22.11
CA GLY A 561 17.48 -9.35 -22.95
C GLY A 561 17.71 -8.47 -24.19
N GLU A 562 16.78 -7.57 -24.52
CA GLU A 562 16.90 -6.66 -25.64
C GLU A 562 18.02 -5.64 -25.43
N ILE A 563 18.75 -5.32 -26.50
CA ILE A 563 19.80 -4.29 -26.47
C ILE A 563 19.22 -3.01 -27.07
N MET A 564 19.21 -1.93 -26.30
CA MET A 564 18.68 -0.63 -26.72
C MET A 564 19.70 0.50 -26.52
N ASN A 565 19.69 1.45 -27.46
CA ASN A 565 20.37 2.75 -27.34
C ASN A 565 19.41 3.86 -26.87
N LYS A 566 19.96 5.05 -26.60
CA LYS A 566 19.19 6.25 -26.18
C LYS A 566 17.98 6.53 -27.09
N LYS A 567 18.13 6.44 -28.41
CA LYS A 567 17.03 6.68 -29.37
C LYS A 567 15.93 5.63 -29.24
N GLN A 568 16.30 4.35 -29.16
CA GLN A 568 15.35 3.24 -29.06
C GLN A 568 14.55 3.31 -27.77
N LEU A 569 15.17 3.66 -26.65
CA LEU A 569 14.47 3.83 -25.37
C LEU A 569 13.45 4.96 -25.39
N LEU A 570 13.79 6.10 -26.02
CA LEU A 570 12.83 7.22 -26.18
C LEU A 570 11.64 6.83 -27.04
N ILE A 571 11.88 6.15 -28.17
CA ILE A 571 10.80 5.64 -29.03
C ILE A 571 9.95 4.60 -28.28
N HIS A 572 10.58 3.72 -27.51
CA HIS A 572 9.87 2.73 -26.70
C HIS A 572 9.00 3.39 -25.63
N SER A 573 9.50 4.43 -24.96
CA SER A 573 8.71 5.25 -24.03
C SER A 573 7.47 5.85 -24.69
N ILE A 574 7.61 6.41 -25.90
CA ILE A 574 6.49 6.96 -26.67
C ILE A 574 5.48 5.88 -27.06
N ASN A 575 5.95 4.68 -27.44
CA ASN A 575 5.07 3.56 -27.76
C ASN A 575 4.21 3.14 -26.56
N LEU A 576 4.77 3.19 -25.35
CA LEU A 576 4.07 2.83 -24.12
C LEU A 576 3.08 3.91 -23.68
N ASP A 577 3.46 5.19 -23.75
CA ASP A 577 2.58 6.32 -23.46
C ASP A 577 2.76 7.46 -24.48
N PRO A 578 1.94 7.50 -25.54
CA PRO A 578 1.99 8.56 -26.54
C PRO A 578 1.66 9.95 -26.01
N ASN A 579 1.07 10.06 -24.81
CA ASN A 579 0.70 11.33 -24.19
C ASN A 579 1.79 11.90 -23.29
N LEU A 580 2.84 11.14 -22.98
CA LEU A 580 3.97 11.61 -22.18
C LEU A 580 4.83 12.56 -23.03
N PRO A 581 4.97 13.85 -22.67
CA PRO A 581 5.62 14.84 -23.55
C PRO A 581 7.16 14.85 -23.43
N GLU A 582 7.74 14.41 -22.31
CA GLU A 582 9.19 14.41 -22.07
C GLU A 582 10.01 13.58 -23.09
N PRO A 583 9.59 12.35 -23.46
CA PRO A 583 10.27 11.56 -24.49
C PRO A 583 10.39 12.27 -25.84
N TYR A 584 9.34 12.99 -26.26
CA TYR A 584 9.36 13.75 -27.52
C TYR A 584 10.39 14.88 -27.48
N SER A 585 10.44 15.62 -26.36
CA SER A 585 11.40 16.71 -26.17
C SER A 585 12.85 16.20 -26.16
N ASN A 586 13.10 15.08 -25.47
CA ASN A 586 14.41 14.45 -25.45
C ASN A 586 14.81 13.87 -26.81
N LEU A 587 13.84 13.31 -27.56
CA LEU A 587 14.06 12.79 -28.90
C LEU A 587 14.38 13.91 -29.90
N GLN A 588 13.66 15.04 -29.82
CA GLN A 588 13.95 16.22 -30.63
C GLN A 588 15.37 16.73 -30.37
N THR A 589 15.77 16.84 -29.10
CA THR A 589 17.12 17.27 -28.69
C THR A 589 18.20 16.33 -29.23
N LEU A 590 17.96 15.02 -29.18
CA LEU A 590 18.86 14.00 -29.72
C LEU A 590 19.02 14.11 -31.24
N LEU A 591 17.91 14.29 -31.97
CA LEU A 591 17.91 14.39 -33.43
C LEU A 591 18.59 15.66 -33.92
N TRP A 592 18.40 16.78 -33.22
CA TRP A 592 19.09 18.03 -33.54
C TRP A 592 20.60 17.90 -33.33
N SER A 593 21.03 17.32 -32.21
CA SER A 593 22.45 17.12 -31.91
C SER A 593 23.16 16.27 -32.97
N ASN A 594 22.52 15.21 -33.46
CA ASN A 594 23.09 14.34 -34.49
C ASN A 594 23.17 15.03 -35.86
N ASN A 595 22.19 15.87 -36.22
CA ASN A 595 22.21 16.60 -37.50
C ASN A 595 23.33 17.64 -37.56
N ASN A 596 23.58 18.36 -36.46
CA ASN A 596 24.66 19.36 -36.42
C ASN A 596 26.06 18.73 -36.48
N ASN A 597 26.24 17.56 -35.87
CA ASN A 597 27.52 16.83 -35.93
C ASN A 597 27.83 16.31 -37.34
N ASN A 598 26.82 15.93 -38.12
CA ASN A 598 27.01 15.50 -39.51
C ASN A 598 27.32 16.67 -40.46
N ASN A 599 26.77 17.86 -40.23
CA ASN A 599 27.04 19.03 -41.07
C ASN A 599 28.46 19.61 -40.84
N ASN A 600 29.00 19.54 -39.62
CA ASN A 600 30.36 20.02 -39.35
C ASN A 600 31.47 19.10 -39.91
N ASN A 601 31.18 17.82 -40.16
CA ASN A 601 32.14 16.90 -40.77
C ASN A 601 32.18 16.97 -42.31
N ASN A 602 31.21 17.65 -42.94
CA ASN A 602 31.18 17.83 -44.41
C ASN A 602 31.67 19.22 -44.88
N ASN A 603 32.05 20.12 -43.98
CA ASN A 603 32.57 21.45 -44.33
C ASN A 603 34.10 21.51 -44.52
N ASN A 604 34.76 20.39 -44.83
CA ASN A 604 36.18 20.35 -45.18
C ASN A 604 36.46 19.80 -46.59
N ILE A 605 35.43 19.70 -47.44
CA ILE A 605 35.57 19.41 -48.88
C ILE A 605 34.66 20.39 -49.63
N ASN A 606 35.29 21.31 -50.37
CA ASN A 606 34.76 22.29 -51.34
C ASN A 606 34.74 23.75 -50.89
N ASN A 607 35.92 24.38 -51.06
CA ASN A 607 35.98 25.74 -51.58
C ASN A 607 35.55 25.74 -53.05
N ASN A 608 34.78 26.77 -53.44
CA ASN A 608 34.22 27.09 -54.76
C ASN A 608 32.84 26.48 -55.06
N ILE A 609 31.79 27.29 -54.89
CA ILE A 609 30.83 27.67 -55.94
C ILE A 609 30.03 28.91 -55.46
N ASP A 610 29.82 29.81 -56.42
CA ASP A 610 29.30 31.18 -56.38
C ASP A 610 27.91 31.42 -55.79
N ASP A 611 27.72 32.71 -55.47
CA ASP A 611 26.47 33.43 -55.22
C ASP A 611 25.32 33.08 -56.18
N SER A 612 24.23 32.57 -55.61
CA SER A 612 22.82 32.89 -55.90
C SER A 612 21.93 31.68 -55.64
N ILE A 613 21.01 31.77 -54.68
CA ILE A 613 19.64 31.24 -54.71
C ILE A 613 18.93 31.74 -53.44
N ASN A 614 17.98 32.65 -53.66
CA ASN A 614 16.82 32.80 -52.79
C ASN A 614 15.97 31.53 -52.92
N GLY A 615 15.60 30.87 -51.82
CA GLY A 615 14.50 29.92 -51.82
C GLY A 615 14.73 28.64 -51.03
N GLU A 616 13.78 28.37 -50.13
CA GLU A 616 13.52 27.13 -49.41
C GLU A 616 14.38 26.84 -48.17
N GLU A 617 13.75 27.08 -47.01
CA GLU A 617 13.98 26.35 -45.78
C GLU A 617 14.26 24.89 -46.10
N SER A 618 15.43 24.39 -45.71
CA SER A 618 15.73 22.96 -45.68
C SER A 618 14.77 22.26 -44.70
N LYS A 619 13.55 21.98 -45.19
CA LYS A 619 12.55 21.12 -44.56
C LYS A 619 13.06 19.68 -44.61
N ILE A 620 13.97 19.37 -43.71
CA ILE A 620 14.25 17.98 -43.36
C ILE A 620 13.02 17.45 -42.61
N SER A 621 12.08 16.90 -43.38
CA SER A 621 10.95 16.13 -42.89
C SER A 621 11.46 14.74 -42.49
N PHE A 622 11.66 14.52 -41.20
CA PHE A 622 11.85 13.17 -40.67
C PHE A 622 10.54 12.67 -40.05
N SER A 623 10.23 11.41 -40.31
CA SER A 623 9.09 10.69 -39.73
C SER A 623 9.60 9.42 -39.05
N ILE A 624 9.08 9.13 -37.85
CA ILE A 624 9.42 7.92 -37.09
C ILE A 624 8.24 6.98 -37.16
N VAL A 625 8.47 5.76 -37.65
CA VAL A 625 7.45 4.71 -37.65
C VAL A 625 7.56 3.95 -36.34
N LEU A 626 6.49 3.96 -35.56
CA LEU A 626 6.33 3.21 -34.33
C LEU A 626 6.09 1.72 -34.61
N SER A 627 6.26 0.88 -33.58
CA SER A 627 6.06 -0.56 -33.68
C SER A 627 4.62 -0.94 -34.03
N ASN A 628 3.65 -0.07 -33.71
CA ASN A 628 2.25 -0.23 -34.09
C ASN A 628 1.91 0.34 -35.49
N GLY A 629 2.92 0.76 -36.26
CA GLY A 629 2.75 1.35 -37.59
C GLY A 629 2.40 2.84 -37.60
N THR A 630 2.20 3.47 -36.44
CA THR A 630 1.92 4.91 -36.35
C THR A 630 3.13 5.71 -36.82
N ILE A 631 2.91 6.69 -37.69
CA ILE A 631 3.96 7.57 -38.20
C ILE A 631 3.94 8.86 -37.38
N ILE A 632 4.93 9.05 -36.51
CA ILE A 632 5.13 10.33 -35.82
C ILE A 632 5.85 11.27 -36.79
N THR A 633 5.21 12.38 -37.11
CA THR A 633 5.79 13.41 -37.96
C THR A 633 6.67 14.36 -37.15
N LYS A 634 7.63 15.04 -37.80
CA LYS A 634 8.36 16.16 -37.18
C LYS A 634 7.43 17.18 -36.52
N LYS A 635 6.31 17.52 -37.19
CA LYS A 635 5.30 18.44 -36.65
C LYS A 635 4.75 17.98 -35.31
N GLU A 636 4.43 16.69 -35.18
CA GLU A 636 3.91 16.13 -33.93
C GLU A 636 4.96 16.11 -32.82
N ILE A 637 6.23 15.81 -33.15
CA ILE A 637 7.36 15.92 -32.22
C ILE A 637 7.51 17.36 -31.74
N ASP A 638 7.46 18.33 -32.65
CA ASP A 638 7.59 19.75 -32.33
C ASP A 638 6.40 20.24 -31.47
N GLU A 639 5.17 19.83 -31.77
CA GLU A 639 3.96 20.18 -31.00
C GLU A 639 3.99 19.61 -29.57
N LYS A 640 4.33 18.32 -29.43
CA LYS A 640 4.43 17.66 -28.11
C LYS A 640 5.62 18.17 -27.29
N SER A 641 6.74 18.46 -27.95
CA SER A 641 7.89 19.09 -27.29
C SER A 641 7.55 20.50 -26.81
N LEU A 642 6.82 21.29 -27.61
CA LEU A 642 6.34 22.60 -27.21
C LEU A 642 5.35 22.51 -26.04
N GLN A 643 4.50 21.48 -25.99
CA GLN A 643 3.67 21.18 -24.82
C GLN A 643 4.54 20.96 -23.57
N CYS A 644 5.59 20.13 -23.65
CA CYS A 644 6.55 19.92 -22.56
C CYS A 644 7.19 21.24 -22.09
N TYR A 645 7.62 22.07 -23.04
CA TYR A 645 8.24 23.35 -22.75
C TYR A 645 7.27 24.31 -22.04
N ASN A 646 6.03 24.42 -22.54
CA ASN A 646 4.99 25.25 -21.93
C ASN A 646 4.65 24.78 -20.52
N GLU A 647 4.55 23.47 -20.29
CA GLU A 647 4.33 22.90 -18.96
C GLU A 647 5.48 23.26 -18.00
N LYS A 648 6.74 23.19 -18.46
CA LYS A 648 7.92 23.62 -17.68
C LYS A 648 7.92 25.12 -17.39
N VAL A 649 7.60 25.97 -18.37
CA VAL A 649 7.54 27.43 -18.20
C VAL A 649 6.44 27.82 -17.22
N GLU A 650 5.25 27.20 -17.31
CA GLU A 650 4.16 27.46 -16.36
C GLU A 650 4.57 27.06 -14.94
N LEU A 651 5.36 25.99 -14.80
CA LEU A 651 5.93 25.54 -13.53
C LEU A 651 6.92 26.56 -12.96
N ILE A 652 7.88 27.03 -13.77
CA ILE A 652 8.87 28.06 -13.39
C ILE A 652 8.16 29.36 -13.00
N PHE A 653 7.13 29.75 -13.74
CA PHE A 653 6.34 30.95 -13.44
C PHE A 653 5.61 30.82 -12.10
N LYS A 654 5.03 29.66 -11.79
CA LYS A 654 4.43 29.37 -10.46
C LYS A 654 5.48 29.46 -9.35
N GLU A 655 6.69 28.99 -9.60
CA GLU A 655 7.79 29.06 -8.64
C GLU A 655 8.23 30.51 -8.38
N PHE A 656 8.43 31.30 -9.43
CA PHE A 656 8.76 32.73 -9.33
C PHE A 656 7.68 33.49 -8.53
N MET A 657 6.40 33.18 -8.77
CA MET A 657 5.28 33.78 -8.03
C MET A 657 5.24 33.34 -6.56
N MET A 658 5.61 32.08 -6.24
CA MET A 658 5.73 31.63 -4.84
C MET A 658 6.91 32.27 -4.11
N LEU A 659 8.06 32.45 -4.79
CA LEU A 659 9.21 33.12 -4.21
C LEU A 659 8.94 34.60 -3.95
N LYS A 660 8.24 35.29 -4.86
CA LYS A 660 7.83 36.70 -4.66
C LYS A 660 6.85 36.90 -3.50
N HIS A 661 6.10 35.85 -3.14
CA HIS A 661 5.14 35.89 -2.04
C HIS A 661 5.75 35.59 -0.65
N LYS A 662 6.95 35.02 -0.61
CA LYS A 662 7.74 34.85 0.62
C LYS A 662 8.58 36.08 0.85
#